data_AF-B7GRC1-F1
#
_entry.id   AF-B7GRC1-F1
#
_cell.length_a   1.000
_cell.length_b   1.000
_cell.length_c   1.000
_cell.angle_alpha   90.00
_cell.angle_beta   90.00
_cell.angle_gamma   90.00
#
_symmetry.space_group_name_H-M   'P 1'
#
loop_
_entity.id
_entity.type
_entity.pdbx_description
1 polymer ?
#
loop_
_entity_poly.entity_id
_entity_poly.type
_entity_poly.pdbx_seq_one_letter_code
_entity_poly.pdbx_strand_id
1 'polypeptide(L)'
;MIENQYGRPGITCPATPGHADGAFLARVADQHVLLRNPTGVTGVCNTIHPMAGDPATGVAGIPTLRSLVQRDGASTWTWTDPSGLMPMWAIRMISEIVCPDPDLRVLPDPQAPGKGILYRRVLPDHTVERAPSRWAPIGPVRIAYGGSKAKADQLDGDDGWVKDSLLLAGQTIRRGCSFVCTDGEIRFEHDPVSGAWTRTETRSGATRSWTGAKDLECREPDFRKATLREMTPNRVDEPMTYTVETGCTCEQATTLANEAGWILDQWTGHDTDSTLNLQRSLAAPFLRSHPECAYVYQGPGGTGKSTLAKDLMEHLGDQATTMSLDLLAQPTAMSAENKMGDLMSHLLALSDDYDPTHGRFEKSLPNLKTLLTGLLPFSARRQGENSVDGMPQSVHLITTNYHLPVSSSEAEQRRFAFSTIASPTTRARHYLPFRRKHGFWPFMLIGAITWLTIGDRQCRSVAFIDLESLSDMEVAAIRSVLDTGVVIPDPGMRVNWKNIGLVRTSTRIGSEDGRPHTAYRPAPEGDGLHAVWKACAAAVSGMPADEPVIRPVPDRDLKVTDPDAWADMIREADPRIFPCHADKSPSSDVPHHSWKDACQDPRVDMSHRIDPSKPIYGTTVADDYMWVDLDCHKQDQMSGWEQIQTDVGPYGTPPLPRTFAVRTPSGGVHLLYHIPDGARLKSRTHNGGQIDFKIGRDGYVVMGGSVLPDGRRYTPIDRPEDRIPDLSDAFLRWAERVDATDKPRHAPAPARTAAAFDLPSPGMPGSPEGEPDMSPIPEGRRNDTLYRWGYGRWKNHPEDGERIARDIMERGRISGLPERETLQIVKSVRSSVEGDR
;
A
#
# COMPACT_ATOMS: atom_id res chain seq x y z
N MET A 1 18.24 48.23 19.68
CA MET A 1 19.42 47.36 19.79
C MET A 1 19.40 46.35 18.65
N ILE A 2 19.98 46.71 17.51
CA ILE A 2 20.15 45.82 16.32
C ILE A 2 21.66 45.62 16.02
N GLU A 3 22.54 46.30 16.75
CA GLU A 3 23.98 46.06 16.71
C GLU A 3 24.32 44.69 17.30
N ASN A 4 25.31 44.02 16.71
CA ASN A 4 25.97 42.76 17.12
C ASN A 4 25.30 41.38 16.88
N GLN A 5 24.06 41.23 16.37
CA GLN A 5 23.51 39.87 16.16
C GLN A 5 24.14 39.06 15.00
N TYR A 6 24.84 39.69 14.06
CA TYR A 6 25.42 39.01 12.87
C TYR A 6 26.96 38.86 12.88
N GLY A 7 27.64 39.16 13.99
CA GLY A 7 29.01 38.71 14.25
C GLY A 7 30.14 39.22 13.34
N ARG A 8 29.90 40.19 12.43
CA ARG A 8 30.95 40.84 11.61
C ARG A 8 31.25 42.25 12.13
N PRO A 9 32.26 42.44 13.01
CA PRO A 9 32.62 43.76 13.50
C PRO A 9 33.25 44.60 12.37
N GLY A 10 32.63 45.74 12.05
CA GLY A 10 33.19 46.75 11.13
C GLY A 10 32.28 47.24 10.01
N ILE A 11 31.16 46.56 9.70
CA ILE A 11 30.20 47.01 8.68
C ILE A 11 29.21 48.01 9.28
N THR A 12 29.20 49.23 8.75
CA THR A 12 28.18 50.24 9.09
C THR A 12 26.83 49.91 8.46
N CYS A 13 25.74 50.15 9.18
CA CYS A 13 24.35 50.02 8.70
C CYS A 13 24.13 50.72 7.35
N PRO A 14 23.11 50.31 6.56
CA PRO A 14 22.72 51.03 5.35
C PRO A 14 22.29 52.47 5.67
N ALA A 15 22.31 53.35 4.67
CA ALA A 15 21.90 54.75 4.86
C ALA A 15 20.40 54.88 5.21
N THR A 16 19.58 53.91 4.79
CA THR A 16 18.16 53.80 5.13
C THR A 16 17.89 52.40 5.72
N PRO A 17 17.41 52.29 6.97
CA PRO A 17 17.07 51.00 7.57
C PRO A 17 16.04 50.23 6.73
N GLY A 18 16.24 48.93 6.54
CA GLY A 18 15.37 48.07 5.73
C GLY A 18 15.64 48.09 4.22
N HIS A 19 16.63 48.87 3.75
CA HIS A 19 16.94 49.05 2.34
C HIS A 19 18.45 48.95 2.07
N ALA A 20 18.85 48.02 1.21
CA ALA A 20 20.25 47.81 0.83
C ALA A 20 20.66 48.71 -0.35
N ASP A 21 21.12 49.92 -0.06
CA ASP A 21 21.65 50.83 -1.09
C ASP A 21 22.94 50.30 -1.76
N GLY A 22 23.24 50.77 -2.97
CA GLY A 22 24.39 50.29 -3.76
C GLY A 22 25.75 50.50 -3.07
N ALA A 23 25.94 51.61 -2.36
CA ALA A 23 27.17 51.86 -1.61
C ALA A 23 27.29 50.93 -0.39
N PHE A 24 26.17 50.54 0.23
CA PHE A 24 26.14 49.52 1.28
C PHE A 24 26.48 48.14 0.73
N LEU A 25 25.87 47.71 -0.38
CA LEU A 25 26.21 46.44 -1.04
C LEU A 25 27.68 46.33 -1.40
N ALA A 26 28.28 47.43 -1.91
CA ALA A 26 29.70 47.51 -2.20
C ALA A 26 30.58 47.31 -0.95
N ARG A 27 30.23 47.91 0.19
CA ARG A 27 30.96 47.70 1.47
C ARG A 27 30.87 46.26 1.96
N VAL A 28 29.71 45.61 1.82
CA VAL A 28 29.56 44.20 2.20
C VAL A 28 30.35 43.29 1.26
N ALA A 29 30.34 43.56 -0.05
CA ALA A 29 31.07 42.79 -1.07
C ALA A 29 32.58 42.81 -0.84
N ASP A 30 33.16 43.98 -0.60
CA ASP A 30 34.60 44.18 -0.35
C ASP A 30 35.12 43.37 0.87
N GLN A 31 34.26 43.14 1.85
CA GLN A 31 34.58 42.40 3.08
C GLN A 31 34.11 40.92 3.06
N HIS A 32 33.52 40.44 1.95
CA HIS A 32 32.89 39.13 1.91
C HIS A 32 33.89 38.01 1.58
N VAL A 33 34.35 37.28 2.61
CA VAL A 33 35.42 36.26 2.50
C VAL A 33 35.18 35.11 1.52
N LEU A 34 33.93 34.85 1.11
CA LEU A 34 33.60 33.81 0.12
C LEU A 34 33.51 34.36 -1.32
N LEU A 35 33.39 35.68 -1.49
CA LEU A 35 33.16 36.32 -2.80
C LEU A 35 34.47 36.45 -3.56
N ARG A 36 34.60 35.79 -4.72
CA ARG A 36 35.88 35.77 -5.47
C ARG A 36 36.14 36.95 -6.41
N ASN A 37 35.10 37.69 -6.80
CA ASN A 37 35.25 38.93 -7.59
C ASN A 37 34.63 40.13 -6.84
N PRO A 38 35.17 40.52 -5.67
CA PRO A 38 34.64 41.65 -4.91
C PRO A 38 34.80 42.96 -5.69
N THR A 39 35.88 43.14 -6.47
CA THR A 39 36.14 44.38 -7.22
C THR A 39 35.11 44.66 -8.31
N GLY A 40 34.70 43.65 -9.09
CA GLY A 40 33.65 43.81 -10.11
C GLY A 40 32.28 44.13 -9.48
N VAL A 41 31.93 43.41 -8.40
CA VAL A 41 30.68 43.63 -7.65
C VAL A 41 30.66 45.04 -7.04
N THR A 42 31.71 45.43 -6.32
CA THR A 42 31.90 46.78 -5.75
C THR A 42 31.84 47.87 -6.82
N GLY A 43 32.40 47.64 -8.01
CA GLY A 43 32.34 48.57 -9.14
C GLY A 43 30.90 48.81 -9.63
N VAL A 44 30.14 47.74 -9.86
CA VAL A 44 28.72 47.85 -10.28
C VAL A 44 27.86 48.43 -9.15
N CYS A 45 27.98 47.92 -7.93
CA CYS A 45 27.17 48.37 -6.78
C CYS A 45 27.35 49.87 -6.47
N ASN A 46 28.55 50.44 -6.61
CA ASN A 46 28.78 51.88 -6.40
C ASN A 46 28.27 52.78 -7.55
N THR A 47 27.95 52.21 -8.71
CA THR A 47 27.69 52.98 -9.94
C THR A 47 26.33 52.71 -10.56
N ILE A 48 25.65 51.65 -10.14
CA ILE A 48 24.30 51.31 -10.57
C ILE A 48 23.28 52.33 -10.03
N HIS A 49 22.51 52.92 -10.94
CA HIS A 49 21.48 53.89 -10.60
C HIS A 49 20.36 53.87 -11.65
N PRO A 50 19.14 54.31 -11.28
CA PRO A 50 18.05 54.43 -12.23
C PRO A 50 18.27 55.63 -13.17
N MET A 51 17.85 55.47 -14.42
CA MET A 51 17.85 56.55 -15.41
C MET A 51 16.65 57.48 -15.21
N ALA A 52 16.88 58.78 -15.37
CA ALA A 52 15.81 59.77 -15.39
C ALA A 52 15.13 59.79 -16.78
N GLY A 53 13.98 59.10 -16.88
CA GLY A 53 13.18 58.98 -18.09
C GLY A 53 13.41 57.69 -18.89
N ASP A 54 12.52 57.42 -19.84
CA ASP A 54 12.68 56.33 -20.81
C ASP A 54 13.88 56.67 -21.72
N PRO A 55 14.87 55.80 -21.90
CA PRO A 55 16.04 56.09 -22.74
C PRO A 55 15.61 56.37 -24.18
N ALA A 56 15.54 57.66 -24.53
CA ALA A 56 15.44 58.11 -25.91
C ALA A 56 16.54 57.42 -26.71
N THR A 57 16.13 56.67 -27.73
CA THR A 57 16.99 55.82 -28.57
C THR A 57 18.21 56.60 -29.09
N GLY A 58 19.41 56.40 -28.51
CA GLY A 58 20.59 57.04 -29.06
C GLY A 58 21.87 57.21 -28.22
N VAL A 59 21.89 57.00 -26.90
CA VAL A 59 23.16 57.10 -26.14
C VAL A 59 23.99 55.83 -26.29
N ALA A 60 24.59 55.66 -27.47
CA ALA A 60 25.39 54.52 -27.84
C ALA A 60 26.60 54.35 -26.90
N GLY A 61 26.71 53.18 -26.26
CA GLY A 61 27.85 52.81 -25.40
C GLY A 61 27.58 52.82 -23.90
N ILE A 62 26.43 53.33 -23.43
CA ILE A 62 26.01 53.19 -22.02
C ILE A 62 25.28 51.85 -21.84
N PRO A 63 25.67 50.99 -20.88
CA PRO A 63 24.96 49.75 -20.62
C PRO A 63 23.65 50.02 -19.89
N THR A 64 22.57 49.37 -20.32
CA THR A 64 21.23 49.57 -19.75
C THR A 64 20.51 48.25 -19.45
N LEU A 65 19.64 48.28 -18.45
CA LEU A 65 18.77 47.17 -18.06
C LEU A 65 17.37 47.71 -17.79
N ARG A 66 16.37 47.23 -18.54
CA ARG A 66 14.96 47.49 -18.26
C ARG A 66 14.45 46.50 -17.19
N SER A 67 13.82 47.03 -16.15
CA SER A 67 13.12 46.23 -15.14
C SER A 67 11.86 45.57 -15.72
N LEU A 68 11.46 44.42 -15.19
CA LEU A 68 10.17 43.80 -15.49
C LEU A 68 9.01 44.56 -14.83
N VAL A 69 9.24 45.12 -13.64
CA VAL A 69 8.28 46.00 -12.96
C VAL A 69 8.65 47.46 -13.26
N GLN A 70 7.80 48.18 -13.97
CA GLN A 70 7.95 49.62 -14.14
C GLN A 70 7.60 50.32 -12.84
N ARG A 71 8.47 51.23 -12.40
CA ARG A 71 8.34 52.01 -11.18
C ARG A 71 8.88 53.41 -11.44
N ASP A 72 8.24 54.42 -10.88
CA ASP A 72 8.74 55.79 -10.94
C ASP A 72 10.18 55.86 -10.40
N GLY A 73 11.11 56.31 -11.24
CA GLY A 73 12.53 56.35 -10.90
C GLY A 73 13.19 54.98 -10.68
N ALA A 74 12.64 53.87 -11.18
CA ALA A 74 13.27 52.53 -11.10
C ALA A 74 12.94 51.57 -12.26
N SER A 75 12.40 52.09 -13.39
CA SER A 75 12.06 51.29 -14.58
C SER A 75 13.25 50.88 -15.46
N THR A 76 14.28 51.73 -15.56
CA THR A 76 15.48 51.49 -16.37
C THR A 76 16.72 51.85 -15.57
N TRP A 77 17.71 50.95 -15.58
CA TRP A 77 18.94 51.04 -14.81
C TRP A 77 20.16 51.18 -15.72
N THR A 78 21.15 51.92 -15.27
CA THR A 78 22.48 52.05 -15.89
C THR A 78 23.56 51.88 -14.81
N TRP A 79 24.75 51.45 -15.20
CA TRP A 79 25.90 51.23 -14.30
C TRP A 79 27.22 51.44 -15.05
N THR A 80 28.35 51.35 -14.35
CA THR A 80 29.64 51.08 -15.01
C THR A 80 30.25 49.81 -14.43
N ASP A 81 30.76 48.93 -15.29
CA ASP A 81 31.55 47.78 -14.87
C ASP A 81 33.03 48.08 -15.16
N PRO A 82 33.82 48.51 -14.16
CA PRO A 82 35.24 48.78 -14.34
C PRO A 82 36.08 47.51 -14.57
N SER A 83 35.50 46.32 -14.38
CA SER A 83 36.16 45.03 -14.62
C SER A 83 35.86 44.44 -15.99
N GLY A 84 34.69 44.75 -16.57
CA GLY A 84 34.17 44.12 -17.80
C GLY A 84 33.84 42.63 -17.64
N LEU A 85 33.66 42.16 -16.40
CA LEU A 85 33.53 40.75 -16.01
C LEU A 85 32.24 40.45 -15.25
N MET A 86 31.34 41.42 -15.05
CA MET A 86 30.10 41.20 -14.31
C MET A 86 28.99 40.61 -15.20
N PRO A 87 28.43 39.44 -14.86
CA PRO A 87 27.41 38.81 -15.68
C PRO A 87 26.04 39.50 -15.52
N MET A 88 25.24 39.50 -16.59
CA MET A 88 23.95 40.19 -16.63
C MET A 88 22.93 39.69 -15.60
N TRP A 89 23.01 38.43 -15.16
CA TRP A 89 22.14 37.91 -14.09
C TRP A 89 22.45 38.58 -12.74
N ALA A 90 23.72 38.86 -12.45
CA ALA A 90 24.14 39.51 -11.21
C ALA A 90 23.75 41.00 -11.23
N ILE A 91 23.85 41.67 -12.38
CA ILE A 91 23.40 43.06 -12.54
C ILE A 91 21.87 43.17 -12.34
N ARG A 92 21.09 42.23 -12.88
CA ARG A 92 19.63 42.13 -12.62
C ARG A 92 19.33 41.96 -11.14
N MET A 93 20.01 41.01 -10.50
CA MET A 93 19.87 40.78 -9.06
C MET A 93 20.21 42.03 -8.25
N ILE A 94 21.33 42.73 -8.52
CA ILE A 94 21.68 43.98 -7.83
C ILE A 94 20.56 45.02 -8.02
N SER A 95 20.05 45.21 -9.24
CA SER A 95 18.96 46.17 -9.50
C SER A 95 17.67 45.87 -8.73
N GLU A 96 17.36 44.60 -8.46
CA GLU A 96 16.21 44.16 -7.66
C GLU A 96 16.44 44.23 -6.14
N ILE A 97 17.70 44.33 -5.69
CA ILE A 97 18.06 44.56 -4.30
C ILE A 97 18.01 46.06 -3.97
N VAL A 98 18.59 46.91 -4.84
CA VAL A 98 18.74 48.36 -4.62
C VAL A 98 17.53 49.19 -5.04
N CYS A 99 16.47 48.60 -5.58
CA CYS A 99 15.27 49.35 -5.95
C CYS A 99 14.45 49.77 -4.71
N PRO A 100 13.73 50.92 -4.73
CA PRO A 100 13.09 51.47 -3.53
C PRO A 100 12.02 50.58 -2.87
N ASP A 101 11.36 49.73 -3.65
CA ASP A 101 10.57 48.59 -3.18
C ASP A 101 11.25 47.30 -3.66
N PRO A 102 12.17 46.72 -2.86
CA PRO A 102 12.97 45.58 -3.30
C PRO A 102 12.14 44.38 -3.72
N ASP A 103 12.62 43.70 -4.77
CA ASP A 103 12.05 42.47 -5.31
C ASP A 103 12.76 41.21 -4.82
N LEU A 104 13.92 41.36 -4.16
CA LEU A 104 14.67 40.29 -3.51
C LEU A 104 14.79 40.55 -2.01
N ARG A 105 14.39 39.55 -1.20
CA ARG A 105 14.37 39.59 0.27
C ARG A 105 14.84 38.28 0.86
N VAL A 106 15.22 38.31 2.13
CA VAL A 106 15.65 37.12 2.88
C VAL A 106 14.63 36.78 3.97
N LEU A 107 14.21 35.52 4.05
CA LEU A 107 13.54 34.96 5.21
C LEU A 107 14.63 34.53 6.19
N PRO A 108 14.77 35.17 7.37
CA PRO A 108 15.80 34.82 8.33
C PRO A 108 15.57 33.42 8.90
N ASP A 109 16.64 32.66 9.10
CA ASP A 109 16.62 31.43 9.89
C ASP A 109 16.92 31.79 11.37
N PRO A 110 15.96 31.61 12.30
CA PRO A 110 16.15 31.94 13.71
C PRO A 110 17.19 31.08 14.43
N GLN A 111 17.47 29.87 13.92
CA GLN A 111 18.39 28.90 14.51
C GLN A 111 19.78 28.96 13.86
N ALA A 112 19.88 29.45 12.63
CA ALA A 112 21.15 29.64 11.92
C ALA A 112 21.17 30.96 11.14
N PRO A 113 21.54 32.10 11.78
CA PRO A 113 21.44 33.44 11.18
C PRO A 113 22.07 33.61 9.79
N GLY A 114 23.13 32.87 9.45
CA GLY A 114 23.76 32.88 8.12
C GLY A 114 23.15 31.93 7.07
N LYS A 115 22.01 31.28 7.35
CA LYS A 115 21.36 30.28 6.47
C LYS A 115 19.99 30.69 5.93
N GLY A 116 19.66 31.98 5.99
CA GLY A 116 18.39 32.52 5.47
C GLY A 116 18.03 32.04 4.06
N ILE A 117 16.73 31.93 3.80
CA ILE A 117 16.17 31.49 2.51
C ILE A 117 15.86 32.74 1.69
N LEU A 118 16.30 32.78 0.44
CA LEU A 118 16.02 33.90 -0.44
C LEU A 118 14.63 33.76 -1.04
N TYR A 119 13.87 34.86 -1.01
CA TYR A 119 12.57 35.00 -1.63
C TYR A 119 12.63 36.11 -2.66
N ARG A 120 12.20 35.81 -3.88
CA ARG A 120 12.03 36.79 -4.94
C ARG A 120 10.54 36.99 -5.20
N ARG A 121 10.15 38.22 -5.52
CA ARG A 121 8.80 38.52 -5.99
C ARG A 121 8.52 37.69 -7.25
N VAL A 122 7.32 37.14 -7.38
CA VAL A 122 6.94 36.34 -8.57
C VAL A 122 6.69 37.29 -9.72
N LEU A 123 7.73 37.57 -10.51
CA LEU A 123 7.68 38.50 -11.63
C LEU A 123 7.16 37.79 -12.91
N PRO A 124 6.28 38.44 -13.69
CA PRO A 124 5.84 37.92 -14.98
C PRO A 124 6.97 37.95 -16.04
N ASP A 125 6.75 37.23 -17.14
CA ASP A 125 7.63 37.18 -18.31
C ASP A 125 7.59 38.45 -19.18
N HIS A 126 6.62 39.33 -18.93
CA HIS A 126 6.40 40.60 -19.61
C HIS A 126 6.48 41.78 -18.65
N THR A 127 6.56 42.99 -19.19
CA THR A 127 6.63 44.23 -18.41
C THR A 127 5.27 44.57 -17.78
N VAL A 128 5.26 44.91 -16.48
CA VAL A 128 4.06 45.31 -15.72
C VAL A 128 4.26 46.61 -14.95
N GLU A 129 3.19 47.38 -14.77
CA GLU A 129 3.20 48.69 -14.08
C GLU A 129 3.12 48.59 -12.55
N ARG A 130 2.68 47.45 -12.01
CA ARG A 130 2.52 47.24 -10.56
C ARG A 130 3.26 45.98 -10.13
N ALA A 131 4.04 46.09 -9.06
CA ALA A 131 4.76 44.98 -8.46
C ALA A 131 3.77 43.89 -7.97
N PRO A 132 3.92 42.62 -8.36
CA PRO A 132 3.11 41.53 -7.83
C PRO A 132 3.22 41.39 -6.30
N SER A 133 2.14 41.04 -5.62
CA SER A 133 2.15 40.87 -4.15
C SER A 133 2.75 39.53 -3.68
N ARG A 134 3.04 38.61 -4.61
CA ARG A 134 3.42 37.21 -4.34
C ARG A 134 4.94 37.01 -4.32
N TRP A 135 5.40 36.07 -3.49
CA TRP A 135 6.82 35.81 -3.25
C TRP A 135 7.12 34.31 -3.28
N ALA A 136 8.06 33.87 -4.12
CA ALA A 136 8.51 32.48 -4.18
C ALA A 136 9.90 32.34 -3.55
N PRO A 137 10.20 31.24 -2.83
CA PRO A 137 11.57 30.92 -2.47
C PRO A 137 12.33 30.61 -3.76
N ILE A 138 13.57 31.09 -3.86
CA ILE A 138 14.44 30.78 -4.98
C ILE A 138 15.53 29.79 -4.56
N GLY A 139 15.97 28.97 -5.52
CA GLY A 139 17.22 28.21 -5.40
C GLY A 139 18.44 29.15 -5.52
N PRO A 140 19.61 28.62 -5.94
CA PRO A 140 20.81 29.44 -6.13
C PRO A 140 20.55 30.67 -6.97
N VAL A 141 20.99 31.84 -6.50
CA VAL A 141 20.69 33.15 -7.11
C VAL A 141 21.06 33.18 -8.59
N ARG A 142 22.26 32.72 -8.97
CA ARG A 142 22.67 32.55 -10.37
C ARG A 142 21.57 31.92 -11.24
N ILE A 143 21.00 30.79 -10.81
CA ILE A 143 19.99 30.05 -11.56
C ILE A 143 18.68 30.84 -11.64
N ALA A 144 18.25 31.44 -10.52
CA ALA A 144 17.00 32.20 -10.42
C ALA A 144 16.96 33.45 -11.31
N TYR A 145 18.14 34.01 -11.65
CA TYR A 145 18.29 35.17 -12.53
C TYR A 145 18.73 34.82 -13.97
N GLY A 146 18.78 33.53 -14.31
CA GLY A 146 19.07 33.04 -15.67
C GLY A 146 20.55 32.88 -16.03
N GLY A 147 21.44 32.89 -15.04
CA GLY A 147 22.88 32.65 -15.21
C GLY A 147 23.18 31.19 -15.57
N SER A 148 24.11 31.01 -16.51
CA SER A 148 24.55 29.70 -17.00
C SER A 148 25.67 29.09 -16.16
N LYS A 149 26.09 27.88 -16.53
CA LYS A 149 27.24 27.19 -15.92
C LYS A 149 28.59 27.55 -16.56
N ALA A 150 28.62 28.48 -17.53
CA ALA A 150 29.87 28.88 -18.16
C ALA A 150 30.80 29.54 -17.13
N LYS A 151 32.11 29.25 -17.17
CA LYS A 151 33.07 29.78 -16.18
C LYS A 151 33.12 31.32 -16.17
N ALA A 152 32.84 31.96 -17.32
CA ALA A 152 32.74 33.42 -17.45
C ALA A 152 31.45 34.02 -16.87
N ASP A 153 30.52 33.18 -16.41
CA ASP A 153 29.17 33.54 -15.94
C ASP A 153 28.97 33.12 -14.47
N GLN A 154 30.03 32.64 -13.81
CA GLN A 154 30.06 32.21 -12.41
C GLN A 154 30.61 33.32 -11.51
N LEU A 155 29.92 33.57 -10.39
CA LEU A 155 30.35 34.48 -9.33
C LEU A 155 30.41 33.69 -8.02
N ASP A 156 31.53 33.01 -7.76
CA ASP A 156 31.70 32.21 -6.55
C ASP A 156 31.46 33.06 -5.28
N GLY A 157 30.56 32.59 -4.42
CA GLY A 157 30.20 33.24 -3.14
C GLY A 157 28.99 34.18 -3.19
N ASP A 158 28.33 34.29 -4.35
CA ASP A 158 27.13 35.08 -4.58
C ASP A 158 25.99 34.82 -3.57
N ASP A 159 25.53 33.57 -3.44
CA ASP A 159 24.40 33.21 -2.55
C ASP A 159 24.65 33.65 -1.09
N GLY A 160 25.89 33.52 -0.61
CA GLY A 160 26.26 33.94 0.75
C GLY A 160 26.29 35.45 0.90
N TRP A 161 26.93 36.15 -0.05
CA TRP A 161 27.03 37.61 -0.05
C TRP A 161 25.66 38.29 -0.11
N VAL A 162 24.75 37.77 -0.94
CA VAL A 162 23.39 38.28 -1.08
C VAL A 162 22.60 38.11 0.21
N LYS A 163 22.63 36.92 0.83
CA LYS A 163 21.94 36.65 2.11
C LYS A 163 22.45 37.56 3.22
N ASP A 164 23.76 37.65 3.39
CA ASP A 164 24.39 38.51 4.40
C ASP A 164 24.05 39.99 4.18
N SER A 165 24.09 40.46 2.94
CA SER A 165 23.75 41.84 2.59
C SER A 165 22.30 42.18 2.95
N LEU A 166 21.35 41.31 2.60
CA LEU A 166 19.93 41.51 2.89
C LEU A 166 19.63 41.44 4.40
N LEU A 167 20.27 40.53 5.14
CA LEU A 167 20.13 40.40 6.59
C LEU A 167 20.69 41.63 7.32
N LEU A 168 21.88 42.10 6.94
CA LEU A 168 22.52 43.28 7.53
C LEU A 168 21.75 44.58 7.19
N ALA A 169 21.09 44.64 6.02
CA ALA A 169 20.23 45.76 5.66
C ALA A 169 18.86 45.75 6.38
N GLY A 170 18.44 44.61 6.93
CA GLY A 170 17.07 44.42 7.44
C GLY A 170 16.02 44.24 6.34
N GLN A 171 16.44 43.83 5.14
CA GLN A 171 15.60 43.66 3.95
C GLN A 171 14.91 42.28 3.95
N THR A 172 14.08 42.06 4.96
CA THR A 172 13.49 40.76 5.30
C THR A 172 12.07 40.55 4.76
N ILE A 173 11.63 39.30 4.75
CA ILE A 173 10.25 38.86 4.51
C ILE A 173 9.77 38.00 5.69
N ARG A 174 8.48 38.08 6.02
CA ARG A 174 7.83 37.25 7.05
C ARG A 174 7.14 36.05 6.39
N ARG A 175 7.25 34.88 7.04
CA ARG A 175 6.58 33.65 6.61
C ARG A 175 5.15 33.63 7.18
N GLY A 176 4.19 33.87 6.30
CA GLY A 176 2.80 34.04 6.67
C GLY A 176 1.88 34.43 5.50
N CYS A 177 0.64 34.77 5.86
CA CYS A 177 -0.44 35.14 4.95
C CYS A 177 -0.96 36.55 5.26
N SER A 178 -1.14 37.36 4.22
CA SER A 178 -1.79 38.68 4.25
C SER A 178 -3.01 38.69 3.34
N PHE A 179 -4.10 39.27 3.85
CA PHE A 179 -5.37 39.46 3.17
C PHE A 179 -5.69 40.96 3.17
N VAL A 180 -5.33 41.62 2.08
CA VAL A 180 -5.51 43.07 1.89
C VAL A 180 -6.96 43.33 1.52
N CYS A 181 -7.67 44.00 2.42
CA CYS A 181 -9.09 44.31 2.32
C CYS A 181 -9.28 45.80 1.98
N THR A 182 -10.51 46.19 1.61
CA THR A 182 -10.80 47.58 1.21
C THR A 182 -10.77 48.57 2.37
N ASP A 183 -10.88 48.10 3.62
CA ASP A 183 -10.89 48.88 4.86
C ASP A 183 -9.68 48.59 5.79
N GLY A 184 -8.75 47.73 5.36
CA GLY A 184 -7.68 47.26 6.23
C GLY A 184 -6.91 46.04 5.70
N GLU A 185 -6.17 45.38 6.60
CA GLU A 185 -5.40 44.17 6.30
C GLU A 185 -5.57 43.17 7.45
N ILE A 186 -5.75 41.87 7.12
CA ILE A 186 -5.69 40.77 8.09
C ILE A 186 -4.45 39.93 7.77
N ARG A 187 -3.55 39.79 8.75
CA ARG A 187 -2.27 39.08 8.65
C ARG A 187 -2.24 37.90 9.62
N PHE A 188 -1.60 36.82 9.20
CA PHE A 188 -1.32 35.64 10.01
C PHE A 188 0.13 35.20 9.80
N GLU A 189 0.83 34.83 10.86
CA GLU A 189 2.19 34.28 10.79
C GLU A 189 2.43 33.29 11.93
N HIS A 190 3.48 32.47 11.78
CA HIS A 190 4.13 31.81 12.92
C HIS A 190 5.28 32.70 13.37
N ASP A 191 5.28 33.14 14.63
CA ASP A 191 6.42 33.84 15.21
C ASP A 191 7.38 32.81 15.84
N PRO A 192 8.57 32.59 15.25
CA PRO A 192 9.50 31.57 15.75
C PRO A 192 10.18 31.94 17.07
N VAL A 193 10.06 33.20 17.53
CA VAL A 193 10.63 33.64 18.82
C VAL A 193 9.72 33.25 19.97
N SER A 194 8.40 33.50 19.85
CA SER A 194 7.41 33.07 20.85
C SER A 194 6.89 31.64 20.63
N GLY A 195 7.19 31.03 19.47
CA GLY A 195 6.69 29.71 19.07
C GLY A 195 5.17 29.69 18.93
N ALA A 196 4.59 30.79 18.42
CA ALA A 196 3.15 31.03 18.45
C ALA A 196 2.59 31.52 17.12
N TRP A 197 1.36 31.12 16.79
CA TRP A 197 0.64 31.72 15.69
C TRP A 197 0.03 33.04 16.12
N THR A 198 0.23 34.08 15.32
CA THR A 198 -0.34 35.40 15.56
C THR A 198 -1.32 35.78 14.46
N ARG A 199 -2.31 36.59 14.83
CA ARG A 199 -3.14 37.36 13.89
C ARG A 199 -2.90 38.83 14.17
N THR A 200 -2.64 39.60 13.13
CA THR A 200 -2.59 41.06 13.19
C THR A 200 -3.66 41.63 12.28
N GLU A 201 -4.36 42.66 12.74
CA GLU A 201 -5.39 43.33 11.96
C GLU A 201 -5.22 44.83 12.05
N THR A 202 -5.08 45.47 10.88
CA THR A 202 -4.97 46.91 10.74
C THR A 202 -6.24 47.42 10.07
N ARG A 203 -7.01 48.31 10.71
CA ARG A 203 -8.16 49.00 10.13
C ARG A 203 -8.14 50.48 10.49
N SER A 204 -8.40 51.34 9.52
CA SER A 204 -8.52 52.81 9.74
C SER A 204 -7.34 53.42 10.54
N GLY A 205 -6.12 52.93 10.32
CA GLY A 205 -4.91 53.37 11.02
C GLY A 205 -4.70 52.82 12.44
N ALA A 206 -5.64 52.01 12.96
CA ALA A 206 -5.48 51.28 14.22
C ALA A 206 -5.06 49.83 13.94
N THR A 207 -3.99 49.38 14.58
CA THR A 207 -3.47 48.01 14.48
C THR A 207 -3.62 47.29 15.80
N ARG A 208 -4.15 46.06 15.76
CA ARG A 208 -4.25 45.15 16.91
C ARG A 208 -3.66 43.80 16.54
N SER A 209 -3.17 43.07 17.54
CA SER A 209 -2.58 41.75 17.34
C SER A 209 -3.02 40.79 18.44
N TRP A 210 -3.16 39.52 18.09
CA TRP A 210 -3.52 38.45 19.02
C TRP A 210 -2.60 37.25 18.82
N THR A 211 -2.14 36.67 19.94
CA THR A 211 -1.52 35.35 19.97
C THR A 211 -2.62 34.29 20.06
N GLY A 212 -2.53 33.25 19.24
CA GLY A 212 -3.36 32.05 19.28
C GLY A 212 -2.60 30.86 19.87
N ALA A 213 -2.62 29.74 19.14
CA ALA A 213 -1.94 28.51 19.51
C ALA A 213 -0.41 28.64 19.58
N LYS A 214 0.25 27.68 20.23
CA LYS A 214 1.71 27.61 20.36
C LYS A 214 2.27 26.22 20.12
N ASP A 215 3.50 26.14 19.62
CA ASP A 215 4.18 24.89 19.22
C ASP A 215 4.20 23.84 20.34
N LEU A 216 4.44 24.28 21.58
CA LEU A 216 4.48 23.41 22.76
C LEU A 216 3.07 22.96 23.17
N GLU A 217 2.12 23.89 23.27
CA GLU A 217 0.72 23.62 23.63
C GLU A 217 0.06 22.65 22.63
N CYS A 218 0.36 22.78 21.33
CA CYS A 218 -0.19 21.92 20.26
C CYS A 218 0.25 20.45 20.35
N ARG A 219 1.34 20.16 21.07
CA ARG A 219 1.87 18.80 21.28
C ARG A 219 1.26 18.12 22.51
N GLU A 220 0.51 18.84 23.33
CA GLU A 220 -0.17 18.29 24.49
C GLU A 220 -1.37 17.42 24.02
N PRO A 221 -1.56 16.20 24.57
CA PRO A 221 -2.58 15.27 24.06
C PRO A 221 -4.01 15.83 24.08
N ASP A 222 -4.34 16.61 25.10
CA ASP A 222 -5.67 17.14 25.39
C ASP A 222 -6.02 18.40 24.59
N PHE A 223 -5.09 19.33 24.36
CA PHE A 223 -5.29 20.52 23.53
C PHE A 223 -6.42 21.42 24.06
N ARG A 224 -7.52 21.71 23.34
CA ARG A 224 -7.96 21.26 21.99
C ARG A 224 -7.86 22.35 20.93
N LYS A 225 -7.96 23.61 21.37
CA LYS A 225 -7.93 24.86 20.62
C LYS A 225 -7.39 25.95 21.54
N ALA A 226 -6.74 26.96 20.99
CA ALA A 226 -6.28 28.12 21.72
C ALA A 226 -7.40 29.17 21.92
N THR A 227 -7.30 29.89 23.04
CA THR A 227 -8.03 31.15 23.27
C THR A 227 -7.12 32.31 22.89
N LEU A 228 -7.61 33.20 22.03
CA LEU A 228 -6.85 34.37 21.57
C LEU A 228 -6.52 35.32 22.72
N ARG A 229 -5.29 35.84 22.75
CA ARG A 229 -4.80 36.79 23.76
C ARG A 229 -4.23 38.01 23.04
N GLU A 230 -4.72 39.20 23.35
CA GLU A 230 -4.24 40.45 22.73
C GLU A 230 -2.78 40.73 23.11
N MET A 231 -1.99 41.22 22.16
CA MET A 231 -0.57 41.49 22.28
C MET A 231 -0.19 42.78 21.54
N THR A 232 0.94 43.37 21.88
CA THR A 232 1.49 44.51 21.13
C THR A 232 1.82 44.11 19.69
N PRO A 233 1.36 44.84 18.67
CA PRO A 233 1.75 44.60 17.29
C PRO A 233 3.26 44.70 17.07
N ASN A 234 3.78 43.87 16.18
CA ASN A 234 5.21 43.78 15.87
C ASN A 234 5.40 43.65 14.35
N ARG A 235 6.37 44.39 13.78
CA ARG A 235 6.84 44.26 12.37
C ARG A 235 5.73 44.19 11.32
N VAL A 236 4.75 45.08 11.43
CA VAL A 236 3.56 45.06 10.55
C VAL A 236 3.86 45.56 9.13
N ASP A 237 4.99 46.23 8.92
CA ASP A 237 5.40 46.77 7.63
C ASP A 237 6.24 45.79 6.78
N GLU A 238 6.69 44.66 7.34
CA GLU A 238 7.41 43.63 6.58
C GLU A 238 6.44 42.89 5.62
N PRO A 239 6.83 42.54 4.39
CA PRO A 239 5.97 41.77 3.48
C PRO A 239 5.78 40.33 3.95
N MET A 240 4.65 39.72 3.55
CA MET A 240 4.33 38.31 3.78
C MET A 240 4.62 37.45 2.54
N THR A 241 5.00 36.19 2.76
CA THR A 241 5.20 35.18 1.69
C THR A 241 3.95 34.91 0.84
N TYR A 242 2.76 35.11 1.40
CA TYR A 242 1.48 35.11 0.69
C TYR A 242 0.76 36.42 0.96
N THR A 243 0.35 37.11 -0.10
CA THR A 243 -0.46 38.35 -0.02
C THR A 243 -1.48 38.36 -1.14
N VAL A 244 -2.76 38.58 -0.81
CA VAL A 244 -3.87 38.65 -1.77
C VAL A 244 -4.76 39.86 -1.49
N GLU A 245 -5.20 40.54 -2.55
CA GLU A 245 -6.26 41.56 -2.47
C GLU A 245 -7.62 40.85 -2.50
N THR A 246 -8.46 41.08 -1.50
CA THR A 246 -9.75 40.37 -1.33
C THR A 246 -10.90 41.02 -2.11
N GLY A 247 -10.79 42.33 -2.39
CA GLY A 247 -11.85 43.13 -2.99
C GLY A 247 -13.06 43.40 -2.08
N CYS A 248 -12.96 43.08 -0.78
CA CYS A 248 -14.04 43.25 0.20
C CYS A 248 -13.51 43.79 1.53
N THR A 249 -14.41 44.11 2.48
CA THR A 249 -13.99 44.52 3.83
C THR A 249 -13.47 43.35 4.65
N CYS A 250 -12.69 43.62 5.71
CA CYS A 250 -12.20 42.62 6.66
C CYS A 250 -13.33 41.80 7.32
N GLU A 251 -14.50 42.41 7.53
CA GLU A 251 -15.70 41.72 8.03
C GLU A 251 -16.28 40.77 6.97
N GLN A 252 -16.48 41.25 5.74
CA GLN A 252 -16.94 40.42 4.63
C GLN A 252 -15.97 39.27 4.33
N ALA A 253 -14.66 39.51 4.45
CA ALA A 253 -13.64 38.48 4.30
C ALA A 253 -13.74 37.39 5.35
N THR A 254 -13.99 37.77 6.61
CA THR A 254 -14.23 36.81 7.70
C THR A 254 -15.49 35.98 7.44
N THR A 255 -16.58 36.58 6.95
CA THR A 255 -17.81 35.87 6.57
C THR A 255 -17.59 34.88 5.43
N LEU A 256 -16.89 35.27 4.36
CA LEU A 256 -16.55 34.39 3.24
C LEU A 256 -15.64 33.23 3.66
N ALA A 257 -14.70 33.46 4.59
CA ALA A 257 -13.87 32.39 5.15
C ALA A 257 -14.71 31.39 5.97
N ASN A 258 -15.66 31.87 6.76
CA ASN A 258 -16.57 30.98 7.51
C ASN A 258 -17.47 30.15 6.57
N GLU A 259 -17.97 30.73 5.47
CA GLU A 259 -18.71 30.00 4.44
C GLU A 259 -17.82 28.95 3.76
N ALA A 260 -16.59 29.31 3.38
CA ALA A 260 -15.60 28.37 2.84
C ALA A 260 -15.29 27.22 3.83
N GLY A 261 -15.18 27.53 5.12
CA GLY A 261 -15.01 26.53 6.20
C GLY A 261 -16.18 25.56 6.29
N TRP A 262 -17.41 26.06 6.21
CA TRP A 262 -18.62 25.24 6.16
C TRP A 262 -18.68 24.36 4.90
N ILE A 263 -18.27 24.87 3.73
CA ILE A 263 -18.19 24.08 2.49
C ILE A 263 -17.23 22.90 2.67
N LEU A 264 -16.06 23.11 3.30
CA LEU A 264 -15.10 22.03 3.56
C LEU A 264 -15.68 20.99 4.53
N ASP A 265 -16.40 21.42 5.57
CA ASP A 265 -17.06 20.55 6.54
C ASP A 265 -18.21 19.71 5.92
N GLN A 266 -18.98 20.30 5.00
CA GLN A 266 -19.94 19.57 4.16
C GLN A 266 -19.25 18.55 3.23
N TRP A 267 -17.97 18.72 2.91
CA TRP A 267 -17.26 17.89 1.93
C TRP A 267 -16.65 16.65 2.58
N THR A 268 -16.17 16.79 3.81
CA THR A 268 -15.68 15.72 4.69
C THR A 268 -16.81 14.93 5.36
N GLY A 269 -18.06 15.38 5.23
CA GLY A 269 -19.22 14.71 5.85
C GLY A 269 -19.33 14.98 7.35
N HIS A 270 -18.96 16.19 7.79
CA HIS A 270 -18.91 16.62 9.19
C HIS A 270 -17.88 15.90 10.08
N ASP A 271 -16.94 15.17 9.49
CA ASP A 271 -15.80 14.65 10.25
C ASP A 271 -14.86 15.80 10.64
N THR A 272 -14.88 16.16 11.93
CA THR A 272 -14.15 17.32 12.46
C THR A 272 -12.64 17.20 12.24
N ASP A 273 -12.07 16.00 12.38
CA ASP A 273 -10.62 15.81 12.26
C ASP A 273 -10.17 15.92 10.79
N SER A 274 -10.93 15.37 9.84
CA SER A 274 -10.73 15.62 8.41
C SER A 274 -10.95 17.08 8.04
N THR A 275 -11.98 17.75 8.56
CA THR A 275 -12.26 19.17 8.28
C THR A 275 -11.10 20.06 8.71
N LEU A 276 -10.55 19.85 9.91
CA LEU A 276 -9.46 20.64 10.45
C LEU A 276 -8.13 20.38 9.72
N ASN A 277 -7.81 19.12 9.42
CA ASN A 277 -6.64 18.77 8.60
C ASN A 277 -6.76 19.38 7.19
N LEU A 278 -7.96 19.34 6.59
CA LEU A 278 -8.23 19.88 5.25
C LEU A 278 -8.07 21.41 5.24
N GLN A 279 -8.67 22.13 6.19
CA GLN A 279 -8.49 23.58 6.33
C GLN A 279 -7.02 23.96 6.52
N ARG A 280 -6.30 23.30 7.44
CA ARG A 280 -4.86 23.58 7.69
C ARG A 280 -4.01 23.40 6.44
N SER A 281 -4.23 22.33 5.67
CA SER A 281 -3.43 21.98 4.50
C SER A 281 -3.32 23.11 3.47
N LEU A 282 -4.36 23.93 3.34
CA LEU A 282 -4.48 25.01 2.37
C LEU A 282 -3.48 26.15 2.66
N ALA A 283 -3.33 26.53 3.94
CA ALA A 283 -2.40 27.58 4.38
C ALA A 283 -1.07 27.05 4.94
N ALA A 284 -0.91 25.73 5.07
CA ALA A 284 0.32 25.07 5.52
C ALA A 284 1.61 25.50 4.79
N PRO A 285 1.62 25.79 3.47
CA PRO A 285 2.80 26.30 2.77
C PRO A 285 3.41 27.56 3.43
N PHE A 286 2.58 28.37 4.08
CA PHE A 286 2.94 29.67 4.63
C PHE A 286 2.95 29.72 6.17
N LEU A 287 2.30 28.78 6.87
CA LEU A 287 2.07 28.88 8.33
C LEU A 287 2.61 27.73 9.19
N ARG A 288 3.08 26.60 8.63
CA ARG A 288 3.68 25.52 9.46
C ARG A 288 4.94 26.00 10.19
N SER A 289 5.15 25.57 11.44
CA SER A 289 6.37 25.91 12.18
C SER A 289 7.61 25.14 11.68
N HIS A 290 7.45 23.89 11.23
CA HIS A 290 8.52 23.07 10.64
C HIS A 290 8.04 22.08 9.55
N PRO A 291 8.93 21.51 8.72
CA PRO A 291 8.58 20.56 7.67
C PRO A 291 8.50 19.14 8.24
N GLU A 292 7.36 18.75 8.81
CA GLU A 292 7.12 17.36 9.27
C GLU A 292 5.89 16.66 8.68
N CYS A 293 4.92 17.40 8.14
CA CYS A 293 3.62 16.85 7.77
C CYS A 293 3.39 16.85 6.25
N ALA A 294 3.00 15.69 5.71
CA ALA A 294 2.33 15.57 4.42
C ALA A 294 0.81 15.51 4.63
N TYR A 295 0.06 16.21 3.79
CA TYR A 295 -1.41 16.18 3.80
C TYR A 295 -1.91 15.16 2.80
N VAL A 296 -2.93 14.39 3.19
CA VAL A 296 -3.47 13.29 2.38
C VAL A 296 -4.96 13.47 2.21
N TYR A 297 -5.39 13.83 1.00
CA TYR A 297 -6.80 13.83 0.61
C TYR A 297 -7.16 12.43 0.11
N GLN A 298 -7.87 11.68 0.94
CA GLN A 298 -8.37 10.33 0.63
C GLN A 298 -9.91 10.34 0.47
N GLY A 299 -10.48 9.28 -0.09
CA GLY A 299 -11.94 9.15 -0.30
C GLY A 299 -12.28 8.49 -1.63
N PRO A 300 -13.56 8.21 -1.93
CA PRO A 300 -13.94 7.50 -3.15
C PRO A 300 -13.63 8.25 -4.44
N GLY A 301 -13.66 7.54 -5.57
CA GLY A 301 -13.60 8.14 -6.90
C GLY A 301 -14.64 9.26 -7.10
N GLY A 302 -14.29 10.30 -7.86
CA GLY A 302 -15.23 11.35 -8.25
C GLY A 302 -15.64 12.37 -7.17
N THR A 303 -15.25 12.21 -5.90
CA THR A 303 -15.66 13.15 -4.81
C THR A 303 -15.07 14.55 -4.93
N GLY A 304 -14.00 14.74 -5.70
CA GLY A 304 -13.44 16.06 -6.03
C GLY A 304 -12.09 16.42 -5.41
N LYS A 305 -11.41 15.45 -4.76
CA LYS A 305 -10.07 15.62 -4.17
C LYS A 305 -9.08 16.33 -5.09
N SER A 306 -8.92 15.81 -6.30
CA SER A 306 -8.06 16.37 -7.35
C SER A 306 -8.55 17.72 -7.87
N THR A 307 -9.86 18.02 -7.80
CA THR A 307 -10.39 19.35 -8.13
C THR A 307 -9.88 20.36 -7.10
N LEU A 308 -10.10 20.12 -5.81
CA LEU A 308 -9.63 21.01 -4.74
C LEU A 308 -8.09 21.19 -4.75
N ALA A 309 -7.34 20.10 -4.97
CA ALA A 309 -5.88 20.15 -5.03
C ALA A 309 -5.34 20.92 -6.26
N LYS A 310 -5.95 20.75 -7.44
CA LYS A 310 -5.58 21.51 -8.65
C LYS A 310 -5.99 22.98 -8.55
N ASP A 311 -7.14 23.25 -7.95
CA ASP A 311 -7.63 24.61 -7.72
C ASP A 311 -6.73 25.38 -6.73
N LEU A 312 -6.15 24.69 -5.73
CA LEU A 312 -5.09 25.23 -4.88
C LEU A 312 -3.80 25.50 -5.67
N MET A 313 -3.34 24.56 -6.51
CA MET A 313 -2.17 24.77 -7.36
C MET A 313 -2.36 25.96 -8.30
N GLU A 314 -3.51 26.08 -8.96
CA GLU A 314 -3.85 27.18 -9.85
C GLU A 314 -3.85 28.52 -9.11
N HIS A 315 -4.35 28.55 -7.87
CA HIS A 315 -4.32 29.74 -7.02
C HIS A 315 -2.88 30.17 -6.66
N LEU A 316 -2.00 29.21 -6.36
CA LEU A 316 -0.60 29.45 -6.01
C LEU A 316 0.30 29.76 -7.23
N GLY A 317 -0.03 29.25 -8.41
CA GLY A 317 0.78 29.39 -9.63
C GLY A 317 2.18 28.84 -9.44
N ASP A 318 3.21 29.61 -9.82
CA ASP A 318 4.63 29.24 -9.77
C ASP A 318 5.16 28.93 -8.35
N GLN A 319 4.38 29.18 -7.30
CA GLN A 319 4.70 28.72 -5.93
C GLN A 319 4.40 27.22 -5.72
N ALA A 320 3.80 26.51 -6.69
CA ALA A 320 3.42 25.10 -6.59
C ALA A 320 3.94 24.25 -7.75
N THR A 321 4.28 22.99 -7.49
CA THR A 321 4.76 22.03 -8.50
C THR A 321 4.04 20.67 -8.38
N THR A 322 3.99 19.90 -9.46
CA THR A 322 3.58 18.50 -9.43
C THR A 322 4.77 17.58 -9.17
N MET A 323 4.55 16.46 -8.48
CA MET A 323 5.56 15.45 -8.19
C MET A 323 4.97 14.04 -8.22
N SER A 324 5.58 13.11 -8.95
CA SER A 324 5.35 11.68 -8.71
C SER A 324 6.14 11.22 -7.49
N LEU A 325 5.46 10.62 -6.52
CA LEU A 325 6.10 10.04 -5.33
C LEU A 325 7.11 8.93 -5.68
N ASP A 326 6.91 8.21 -6.79
CA ASP A 326 7.81 7.13 -7.20
C ASP A 326 9.23 7.63 -7.54
N LEU A 327 9.42 8.93 -7.82
CA LEU A 327 10.74 9.53 -7.99
C LEU A 327 11.59 9.43 -6.73
N LEU A 328 10.95 9.39 -5.55
CA LEU A 328 11.65 9.20 -4.27
C LEU A 328 12.27 7.80 -4.14
N ALA A 329 11.75 6.81 -4.87
CA ALA A 329 12.34 5.47 -4.96
C ALA A 329 13.47 5.37 -6.01
N GLN A 330 13.80 6.46 -6.72
CA GLN A 330 14.71 6.49 -7.87
C GLN A 330 15.84 7.53 -7.68
N PRO A 331 16.65 7.44 -6.60
CA PRO A 331 17.59 8.51 -6.20
C PRO A 331 18.68 8.83 -7.23
N THR A 332 18.98 7.92 -8.16
CA THR A 332 19.97 8.11 -9.24
C THR A 332 19.35 8.54 -10.57
N ALA A 333 18.01 8.70 -10.64
CA ALA A 333 17.35 9.19 -11.84
C ALA A 333 17.48 10.71 -11.93
N MET A 334 17.92 11.21 -13.07
CA MET A 334 18.05 12.66 -13.31
C MET A 334 16.71 13.42 -13.13
N SER A 335 15.57 12.76 -13.38
CA SER A 335 14.24 13.30 -13.08
C SER A 335 14.00 13.50 -11.57
N ALA A 336 14.53 12.62 -10.72
CA ALA A 336 14.46 12.74 -9.27
C ALA A 336 15.42 13.83 -8.76
N GLU A 337 16.67 13.84 -9.23
CA GLU A 337 17.66 14.89 -8.91
C GLU A 337 17.14 16.30 -9.30
N ASN A 338 16.54 16.43 -10.49
CA ASN A 338 15.91 17.67 -10.95
C ASN A 338 14.76 18.08 -10.01
N LYS A 339 13.89 17.12 -9.64
CA LYS A 339 12.72 17.37 -8.80
C LYS A 339 13.11 17.85 -7.39
N MET A 340 14.24 17.39 -6.82
CA MET A 340 14.76 17.94 -5.57
C MET A 340 15.09 19.45 -5.69
N GLY A 341 15.51 19.90 -6.88
CA GLY A 341 15.64 21.32 -7.22
C GLY A 341 14.31 22.07 -7.08
N ASP A 342 13.24 21.53 -7.67
CA ASP A 342 11.90 22.13 -7.58
C ASP A 342 11.39 22.18 -6.13
N LEU A 343 11.65 21.15 -5.32
CA LEU A 343 11.21 21.13 -3.90
C LEU A 343 11.87 22.24 -3.06
N MET A 344 13.00 22.81 -3.49
CA MET A 344 13.61 23.98 -2.85
C MET A 344 12.99 25.31 -3.29
N SER A 345 12.46 25.40 -4.52
CA SER A 345 11.92 26.65 -5.08
C SER A 345 10.38 26.74 -5.10
N HIS A 346 9.67 25.70 -4.67
CA HIS A 346 8.21 25.68 -4.59
C HIS A 346 7.74 25.40 -3.16
N LEU A 347 6.62 26.00 -2.77
CA LEU A 347 6.02 25.91 -1.43
C LEU A 347 4.97 24.80 -1.32
N LEU A 348 4.49 24.26 -2.44
CA LEU A 348 3.59 23.10 -2.49
C LEU A 348 4.07 22.10 -3.56
N ALA A 349 4.08 20.82 -3.21
CA ALA A 349 4.32 19.70 -4.12
C ALA A 349 3.10 18.76 -4.11
N LEU A 350 2.37 18.71 -5.22
CA LEU A 350 1.18 17.86 -5.39
C LEU A 350 1.55 16.52 -6.04
N SER A 351 1.17 15.43 -5.38
CA SER A 351 1.12 14.07 -5.94
C SER A 351 -0.34 13.69 -6.12
N ASP A 352 -0.89 13.97 -7.30
CA ASP A 352 -2.29 13.75 -7.63
C ASP A 352 -2.56 12.31 -8.09
N ASP A 353 -3.71 11.77 -7.67
CA ASP A 353 -4.22 10.42 -7.97
C ASP A 353 -3.18 9.31 -7.72
N TYR A 354 -2.50 9.40 -6.56
CA TYR A 354 -1.47 8.45 -6.18
C TYR A 354 -2.05 7.09 -5.80
N ASP A 355 -1.55 6.06 -6.45
CA ASP A 355 -1.80 4.66 -6.12
C ASP A 355 -0.64 4.11 -5.26
N PRO A 356 -0.88 3.80 -3.96
CA PRO A 356 0.12 3.28 -3.04
C PRO A 356 0.34 1.76 -3.15
N THR A 357 -0.47 1.04 -3.93
CA THR A 357 -0.50 -0.43 -3.97
C THR A 357 0.80 -1.05 -4.52
N HIS A 358 0.88 -2.38 -4.55
CA HIS A 358 2.02 -3.13 -5.09
C HIS A 358 3.40 -2.76 -4.47
N GLY A 359 3.39 -2.26 -3.22
CA GLY A 359 4.59 -1.84 -2.51
C GLY A 359 5.23 -0.54 -3.02
N ARG A 360 4.48 0.32 -3.74
CA ARG A 360 4.99 1.60 -4.26
C ARG A 360 5.24 2.60 -3.13
N PHE A 361 4.30 2.70 -2.18
CA PHE A 361 4.43 3.62 -1.06
C PHE A 361 5.62 3.25 -0.15
N GLU A 362 5.78 1.98 0.19
CA GLU A 362 6.86 1.49 1.06
C GLU A 362 8.25 1.76 0.48
N LYS A 363 8.41 1.77 -0.86
CA LYS A 363 9.68 2.13 -1.52
C LYS A 363 9.98 3.63 -1.44
N SER A 364 8.96 4.48 -1.49
CA SER A 364 9.09 5.94 -1.47
C SER A 364 9.14 6.51 -0.05
N LEU A 365 8.53 5.82 0.92
CA LEU A 365 8.36 6.25 2.30
C LEU A 365 9.68 6.62 3.04
N PRO A 366 10.81 5.91 2.90
CA PRO A 366 12.06 6.30 3.56
C PRO A 366 12.55 7.69 3.15
N ASN A 367 12.51 7.99 1.85
CA ASN A 367 12.95 9.28 1.32
C ASN A 367 11.92 10.39 1.53
N LEU A 368 10.62 10.06 1.54
CA LEU A 368 9.56 10.98 1.99
C LEU A 368 9.74 11.35 3.48
N LYS A 369 10.09 10.41 4.36
CA LYS A 369 10.38 10.71 5.77
C LYS A 369 11.53 11.70 5.95
N THR A 370 12.53 11.68 5.07
CA THR A 370 13.66 12.64 5.07
C THR A 370 13.20 14.02 4.62
N LEU A 371 12.41 14.13 3.55
CA LEU A 371 11.77 15.39 3.14
C LEU A 371 10.93 15.98 4.28
N LEU A 372 10.16 15.13 4.97
CA LEU A 372 9.41 15.43 6.20
C LEU A 372 10.31 15.48 7.47
N THR A 373 11.55 15.91 7.30
CA THR A 373 12.41 16.48 8.35
C THR A 373 13.08 17.80 7.93
N GLY A 374 12.74 18.33 6.75
CA GLY A 374 13.39 19.53 6.18
C GLY A 374 14.75 19.25 5.52
N LEU A 375 15.01 18.01 5.10
CA LEU A 375 16.25 17.61 4.45
C LEU A 375 15.96 16.98 3.07
N LEU A 376 16.83 17.20 2.09
CA LEU A 376 16.76 16.48 0.82
C LEU A 376 17.26 15.03 1.02
N PRO A 377 16.55 14.00 0.52
CA PRO A 377 16.95 12.60 0.64
C PRO A 377 18.18 12.25 -0.22
N PHE A 378 18.45 13.04 -1.26
CA PHE A 378 19.62 12.96 -2.13
C PHE A 378 19.83 14.34 -2.78
N SER A 379 21.04 14.59 -3.29
CA SER A 379 21.44 15.90 -3.80
C SER A 379 20.55 16.40 -4.95
N ALA A 380 20.17 17.69 -4.91
CA ALA A 380 19.53 18.33 -6.04
C ALA A 380 20.55 18.59 -7.15
N ARG A 381 20.21 18.25 -8.39
CA ARG A 381 21.14 18.41 -9.52
C ARG A 381 20.37 18.56 -10.83
N ARG A 382 20.91 19.39 -11.73
CA ARG A 382 20.42 19.54 -13.12
C ARG A 382 21.43 18.98 -14.13
N GLN A 383 20.98 18.68 -15.34
CA GLN A 383 21.80 18.02 -16.35
C GLN A 383 23.09 18.79 -16.67
N GLY A 384 24.23 18.19 -16.28
CA GLY A 384 25.55 18.78 -16.47
C GLY A 384 25.81 20.03 -15.63
N GLU A 385 25.07 20.25 -14.54
CA GLU A 385 25.46 21.12 -13.43
C GLU A 385 26.05 20.29 -12.27
N ASN A 386 26.68 20.98 -11.31
CA ASN A 386 27.06 20.40 -10.04
C ASN A 386 25.83 20.18 -9.16
N SER A 387 25.96 19.33 -8.13
CA SER A 387 24.96 19.24 -7.06
C SER A 387 24.83 20.57 -6.32
N VAL A 388 23.60 20.89 -5.93
CA VAL A 388 23.24 22.06 -5.12
C VAL A 388 22.76 21.57 -3.76
N ASP A 389 23.34 22.13 -2.70
CA ASP A 389 22.88 21.93 -1.33
C ASP A 389 21.78 22.94 -0.99
N GLY A 390 20.76 22.50 -0.27
CA GLY A 390 19.67 23.36 0.20
C GLY A 390 18.60 22.60 0.97
N MET A 391 17.52 23.30 1.34
CA MET A 391 16.44 22.77 2.17
C MET A 391 15.11 22.78 1.40
N PRO A 392 14.34 21.68 1.39
CA PRO A 392 13.03 21.64 0.75
C PRO A 392 12.07 22.61 1.44
N GLN A 393 11.41 23.45 0.62
CA GLN A 393 10.39 24.41 1.05
C GLN A 393 8.97 23.86 0.87
N SER A 394 8.77 22.85 0.03
CA SER A 394 7.46 22.30 -0.29
C SER A 394 6.72 21.71 0.93
N VAL A 395 5.43 21.99 1.05
CA VAL A 395 4.45 21.11 1.70
C VAL A 395 4.10 20.00 0.71
N HIS A 396 4.03 18.76 1.17
CA HIS A 396 3.58 17.65 0.34
C HIS A 396 2.07 17.46 0.50
N LEU A 397 1.35 17.49 -0.63
CA LEU A 397 -0.07 17.17 -0.71
C LEU A 397 -0.23 15.95 -1.61
N ILE A 398 -0.91 14.92 -1.10
CA ILE A 398 -1.17 13.66 -1.81
C ILE A 398 -2.68 13.55 -1.98
N THR A 399 -3.18 13.30 -3.19
CA THR A 399 -4.56 12.84 -3.39
C THR A 399 -4.55 11.37 -3.76
N THR A 400 -5.49 10.59 -3.25
CA THR A 400 -5.55 9.14 -3.50
C THR A 400 -6.96 8.59 -3.29
N ASN A 401 -7.33 7.54 -4.03
CA ASN A 401 -8.56 6.78 -3.80
C ASN A 401 -8.35 5.65 -2.77
N TYR A 402 -7.12 5.45 -2.28
CA TYR A 402 -6.73 4.35 -1.40
C TYR A 402 -6.36 4.87 -0.01
N HIS A 403 -6.32 3.97 0.98
CA HIS A 403 -5.64 4.27 2.23
C HIS A 403 -4.12 4.10 2.07
N LEU A 404 -3.32 4.98 2.65
CA LEU A 404 -1.85 4.84 2.61
C LEU A 404 -1.38 3.82 3.66
N PRO A 405 -0.42 2.91 3.36
CA PRO A 405 0.12 1.90 4.29
C PRO A 405 0.96 2.43 5.49
N VAL A 406 0.48 3.46 6.19
CA VAL A 406 1.15 4.07 7.36
C VAL A 406 1.02 3.14 8.57
N SER A 407 2.12 2.88 9.29
CA SER A 407 2.08 2.03 10.49
C SER A 407 1.52 2.75 11.71
N SER A 408 1.27 1.97 12.78
CA SER A 408 0.88 2.52 14.08
C SER A 408 2.02 3.16 14.89
N SER A 409 3.24 3.27 14.34
CA SER A 409 4.32 3.97 15.02
C SER A 409 4.08 5.47 15.07
N GLU A 410 4.23 6.08 16.25
CA GLU A 410 4.04 7.52 16.47
C GLU A 410 4.89 8.36 15.49
N ALA A 411 6.13 7.93 15.23
CA ALA A 411 7.03 8.56 14.28
C ALA A 411 6.52 8.55 12.83
N GLU A 412 5.71 7.57 12.41
CA GLU A 412 5.04 7.60 11.11
C GLU A 412 3.73 8.38 11.17
N GLN A 413 2.91 8.19 12.21
CA GLN A 413 1.62 8.87 12.34
C GLN A 413 1.77 10.40 12.36
N ARG A 414 2.76 10.95 13.08
CA ARG A 414 3.01 12.41 13.13
C ARG A 414 3.47 13.04 11.81
N ARG A 415 3.61 12.25 10.74
CA ARG A 415 4.03 12.72 9.41
C ARG A 415 2.89 12.82 8.41
N PHE A 416 1.67 12.40 8.75
CA PHE A 416 0.55 12.36 7.81
C PHE A 416 -0.74 12.91 8.43
N ALA A 417 -1.21 14.04 7.90
CA ALA A 417 -2.52 14.60 8.21
C ALA A 417 -3.54 14.16 7.15
N PHE A 418 -4.42 13.24 7.51
CA PHE A 418 -5.43 12.68 6.61
C PHE A 418 -6.72 13.52 6.62
N SER A 419 -7.34 13.62 5.46
CA SER A 419 -8.66 14.23 5.26
C SER A 419 -9.48 13.37 4.32
N THR A 420 -10.57 12.79 4.83
CA THR A 420 -11.49 11.98 4.03
C THR A 420 -12.52 12.88 3.36
N ILE A 421 -12.48 12.99 2.03
CA ILE A 421 -13.40 13.80 1.23
C ILE A 421 -14.48 12.87 0.66
N ALA A 422 -15.63 12.83 1.34
CA ALA A 422 -16.67 11.83 1.17
C ALA A 422 -17.85 12.29 0.28
N SER A 423 -18.20 13.57 0.25
CA SER A 423 -19.42 14.04 -0.44
C SER A 423 -19.16 14.47 -1.90
N PRO A 424 -19.56 13.68 -2.92
CA PRO A 424 -19.46 14.12 -4.32
C PRO A 424 -20.44 15.27 -4.65
N THR A 425 -21.53 15.41 -3.88
CA THR A 425 -22.53 16.45 -4.13
C THR A 425 -22.06 17.84 -3.70
N THR A 426 -21.24 17.93 -2.63
CA THR A 426 -20.73 19.20 -2.10
C THR A 426 -19.87 19.94 -3.13
N ARG A 427 -19.06 19.21 -3.92
CA ARG A 427 -18.28 19.78 -5.03
C ARG A 427 -19.15 20.59 -5.98
N ALA A 428 -20.23 19.99 -6.48
CA ALA A 428 -21.07 20.56 -7.52
C ALA A 428 -22.04 21.63 -6.98
N ARG A 429 -22.61 21.41 -5.79
CA ARG A 429 -23.65 22.27 -5.21
C ARG A 429 -23.10 23.50 -4.50
N HIS A 430 -21.95 23.39 -3.84
CA HIS A 430 -21.44 24.45 -2.96
C HIS A 430 -20.05 24.95 -3.39
N TYR A 431 -19.08 24.05 -3.57
CA TYR A 431 -17.70 24.44 -3.84
C TYR A 431 -17.52 25.17 -5.19
N LEU A 432 -17.94 24.56 -6.31
CA LEU A 432 -17.74 25.15 -7.63
C LEU A 432 -18.48 26.49 -7.83
N PRO A 433 -19.74 26.67 -7.39
CA PRO A 433 -20.39 27.98 -7.42
C PRO A 433 -19.67 29.04 -6.57
N PHE A 434 -19.24 28.68 -5.36
CA PHE A 434 -18.53 29.60 -4.46
C PHE A 434 -17.18 30.03 -5.04
N ARG A 435 -16.35 29.07 -5.48
CA ARG A 435 -15.03 29.35 -6.11
C ARG A 435 -15.17 30.26 -7.32
N ARG A 436 -16.15 30.02 -8.20
CA ARG A 436 -16.40 30.85 -9.39
C ARG A 436 -16.77 32.30 -9.06
N LYS A 437 -17.44 32.53 -7.93
CA LYS A 437 -17.93 33.84 -7.51
C LYS A 437 -16.92 34.63 -6.68
N HIS A 438 -16.11 33.96 -5.86
CA HIS A 438 -15.25 34.58 -4.84
C HIS A 438 -13.75 34.27 -5.01
N GLY A 439 -13.37 33.40 -5.95
CA GLY A 439 -12.01 32.90 -6.07
C GLY A 439 -11.66 31.86 -5.00
N PHE A 440 -10.38 31.54 -4.87
CA PHE A 440 -9.89 30.53 -3.93
C PHE A 440 -9.44 31.11 -2.58
N TRP A 441 -9.13 32.41 -2.50
CA TRP A 441 -8.55 33.01 -1.30
C TRP A 441 -9.37 32.86 0.01
N PRO A 442 -10.72 32.74 0.03
CA PRO A 442 -11.44 32.50 1.29
C PRO A 442 -11.07 31.15 1.93
N PHE A 443 -10.73 30.15 1.11
CA PHE A 443 -10.22 28.85 1.57
C PHE A 443 -8.81 28.98 2.20
N MET A 444 -7.98 29.91 1.72
CA MET A 444 -6.71 30.25 2.36
C MET A 444 -6.91 30.97 3.70
N LEU A 445 -7.90 31.87 3.79
CA LEU A 445 -8.19 32.62 5.01
C LEU A 445 -8.74 31.71 6.12
N ILE A 446 -9.68 30.81 5.82
CA ILE A 446 -10.13 29.85 6.84
C ILE A 446 -8.98 28.94 7.28
N GLY A 447 -8.13 28.47 6.36
CA GLY A 447 -6.93 27.72 6.73
C GLY A 447 -6.03 28.48 7.70
N ALA A 448 -5.80 29.77 7.47
CA ALA A 448 -5.03 30.63 8.37
C ALA A 448 -5.68 30.82 9.76
N ILE A 449 -7.00 30.93 9.82
CA ILE A 449 -7.77 30.94 11.08
C ILE A 449 -7.66 29.59 11.81
N THR A 450 -7.65 28.47 11.09
CA THR A 450 -7.45 27.14 11.67
C THR A 450 -6.03 26.98 12.24
N TRP A 451 -5.00 27.49 11.56
CA TRP A 451 -3.64 27.57 12.11
C TRP A 451 -3.57 28.43 13.38
N LEU A 452 -4.25 29.58 13.43
CA LEU A 452 -4.31 30.41 14.64
C LEU A 452 -4.94 29.67 15.84
N THR A 453 -5.90 28.78 15.59
CA THR A 453 -6.67 28.11 16.66
C THR A 453 -6.12 26.77 17.11
N ILE A 454 -5.57 25.95 16.22
CA ILE A 454 -5.04 24.61 16.57
C ILE A 454 -3.56 24.40 16.23
N GLY A 455 -2.90 25.41 15.64
CA GLY A 455 -1.46 25.41 15.37
C GLY A 455 -1.00 24.17 14.61
N ASP A 456 0.11 23.58 15.04
CA ASP A 456 0.66 22.38 14.40
C ASP A 456 -0.06 21.07 14.75
N ARG A 457 -1.03 21.07 15.69
CA ARG A 457 -1.71 19.85 16.16
C ARG A 457 -2.41 19.14 15.01
N GLN A 458 -1.86 17.98 14.63
CA GLN A 458 -2.47 17.10 13.64
C GLN A 458 -3.68 16.42 14.29
N CYS A 459 -4.84 16.55 13.64
CA CYS A 459 -6.05 15.83 14.01
C CYS A 459 -5.88 14.35 13.61
N ARG A 460 -6.30 13.42 14.47
CA ARG A 460 -5.93 12.01 14.31
C ARG A 460 -6.71 11.39 13.16
N SER A 461 -6.04 10.55 12.38
CA SER A 461 -6.58 10.04 11.12
C SER A 461 -7.93 9.34 11.30
N VAL A 462 -8.91 9.75 10.49
CA VAL A 462 -10.06 8.89 10.18
C VAL A 462 -9.63 7.90 9.11
N ALA A 463 -9.93 6.63 9.34
CA ALA A 463 -9.70 5.60 8.33
C ALA A 463 -10.76 5.71 7.24
N PHE A 464 -10.32 5.66 5.99
CA PHE A 464 -11.16 5.57 4.81
C PHE A 464 -10.78 4.32 4.04
N ILE A 465 -11.77 3.57 3.57
CA ILE A 465 -11.57 2.39 2.71
C ILE A 465 -12.62 2.42 1.62
N ASP A 466 -12.17 2.28 0.37
CA ASP A 466 -13.04 2.09 -0.78
C ASP A 466 -13.29 0.58 -0.95
N LEU A 467 -14.57 0.19 -1.02
CA LEU A 467 -14.99 -1.21 -1.19
C LEU A 467 -14.42 -1.81 -2.48
N GLU A 468 -14.37 -1.02 -3.55
CA GLU A 468 -13.86 -1.44 -4.87
C GLU A 468 -12.32 -1.55 -4.90
N SER A 469 -11.64 -1.13 -3.82
CA SER A 469 -10.17 -1.17 -3.71
C SER A 469 -9.62 -2.37 -2.93
N LEU A 470 -10.48 -3.13 -2.23
CA LEU A 470 -10.06 -4.34 -1.51
C LEU A 470 -9.91 -5.50 -2.49
N SER A 471 -8.75 -6.17 -2.44
CA SER A 471 -8.55 -7.40 -3.23
C SER A 471 -9.36 -8.58 -2.65
N ASP A 472 -9.69 -9.57 -3.48
CA ASP A 472 -10.36 -10.81 -3.03
C ASP A 472 -9.63 -11.49 -1.86
N MET A 473 -8.30 -11.39 -1.85
CA MET A 473 -7.41 -11.91 -0.81
C MET A 473 -7.53 -11.13 0.50
N GLU A 474 -7.70 -9.81 0.43
CA GLU A 474 -8.00 -8.94 1.58
C GLU A 474 -9.42 -9.18 2.11
N VAL A 475 -10.42 -9.30 1.23
CA VAL A 475 -11.81 -9.64 1.61
C VAL A 475 -11.87 -11.01 2.30
N ALA A 476 -11.21 -12.03 1.75
CA ALA A 476 -11.11 -13.36 2.37
C ALA A 476 -10.39 -13.30 3.74
N ALA A 477 -9.32 -12.52 3.86
CA ALA A 477 -8.63 -12.33 5.12
C ALA A 477 -9.50 -11.62 6.18
N ILE A 478 -10.26 -10.60 5.79
CA ILE A 478 -11.20 -9.90 6.68
C ILE A 478 -12.32 -10.84 7.13
N ARG A 479 -12.92 -11.62 6.21
CA ARG A 479 -13.92 -12.65 6.55
C ARG A 479 -13.37 -13.67 7.56
N SER A 480 -12.18 -14.23 7.31
CA SER A 480 -11.52 -15.16 8.25
C SER A 480 -11.33 -14.56 9.66
N VAL A 481 -10.99 -13.27 9.76
CA VAL A 481 -10.86 -12.57 11.04
C VAL A 481 -12.23 -12.31 11.69
N LEU A 482 -13.27 -11.98 10.92
CA LEU A 482 -14.63 -11.82 11.44
C LEU A 482 -15.17 -13.14 12.02
N ASP A 483 -14.90 -14.27 11.35
CA ASP A 483 -15.40 -15.58 11.74
C ASP A 483 -14.62 -16.20 12.91
N THR A 484 -13.29 -16.04 12.95
CA THR A 484 -12.41 -16.78 13.88
C THR A 484 -11.56 -15.89 14.80
N GLY A 485 -11.63 -14.57 14.65
CA GLY A 485 -10.82 -13.57 15.39
C GLY A 485 -9.37 -13.42 14.89
N VAL A 486 -8.91 -14.28 13.97
CA VAL A 486 -7.58 -14.25 13.37
C VAL A 486 -7.63 -14.66 11.89
N VAL A 487 -6.58 -14.38 11.13
CA VAL A 487 -6.33 -15.02 9.82
C VAL A 487 -4.94 -15.65 9.83
N ILE A 488 -4.87 -16.89 9.36
CA ILE A 488 -3.62 -17.63 9.15
C ILE A 488 -3.31 -17.53 7.65
N PRO A 489 -2.15 -16.99 7.24
CA PRO A 489 -1.85 -16.75 5.84
C PRO A 489 -1.48 -18.06 5.12
N ASP A 490 -2.25 -18.42 4.09
CA ASP A 490 -1.93 -19.55 3.23
C ASP A 490 -0.59 -19.36 2.46
N PRO A 491 0.09 -20.46 2.09
CA PRO A 491 1.25 -20.40 1.20
C PRO A 491 0.90 -19.68 -0.11
N GLY A 492 1.60 -18.57 -0.38
CA GLY A 492 1.34 -17.74 -1.56
C GLY A 492 0.44 -16.53 -1.33
N MET A 493 -0.22 -16.41 -0.17
CA MET A 493 -0.99 -15.22 0.20
C MET A 493 -0.12 -13.95 0.16
N ARG A 494 -0.64 -12.86 -0.41
CA ARG A 494 0.04 -11.57 -0.64
C ARG A 494 -0.86 -10.40 -0.24
N VAL A 495 -1.21 -10.35 1.05
CA VAL A 495 -2.01 -9.28 1.64
C VAL A 495 -1.11 -8.26 2.34
N ASN A 496 -1.38 -6.97 2.17
CA ASN A 496 -0.75 -5.93 2.98
C ASN A 496 -1.57 -5.75 4.27
N TRP A 497 -1.23 -6.52 5.30
CA TRP A 497 -1.99 -6.61 6.56
C TRP A 497 -2.29 -5.24 7.21
N LYS A 498 -1.42 -4.24 7.01
CA LYS A 498 -1.64 -2.88 7.52
C LYS A 498 -2.80 -2.16 6.81
N ASN A 499 -2.97 -2.35 5.50
CA ASN A 499 -4.06 -1.73 4.71
C ASN A 499 -5.43 -2.13 5.25
N ILE A 500 -5.53 -3.34 5.81
CA ILE A 500 -6.75 -3.88 6.40
C ILE A 500 -6.79 -3.82 7.94
N GLY A 501 -5.90 -3.02 8.55
CA GLY A 501 -5.88 -2.77 10.00
C GLY A 501 -5.45 -3.96 10.86
N LEU A 502 -4.81 -4.97 10.27
CA LEU A 502 -4.37 -6.18 10.95
C LEU A 502 -2.89 -6.10 11.38
N VAL A 503 -2.62 -6.56 12.60
CA VAL A 503 -1.28 -6.65 13.19
C VAL A 503 -0.84 -8.11 13.30
N ARG A 504 0.46 -8.35 13.11
CA ARG A 504 1.05 -9.69 13.23
C ARG A 504 0.92 -10.20 14.66
N THR A 505 0.48 -11.44 14.81
CA THR A 505 0.36 -12.17 16.06
C THR A 505 0.87 -13.61 15.90
N SER A 506 0.75 -14.38 16.98
CA SER A 506 1.06 -15.80 17.05
C SER A 506 -0.16 -16.55 17.58
N THR A 507 -0.53 -17.68 16.98
CA THR A 507 -1.68 -18.49 17.40
C THR A 507 -1.37 -19.99 17.37
N ARG A 508 -2.16 -20.78 18.13
CA ARG A 508 -2.19 -22.25 18.08
C ARG A 508 -3.47 -22.80 17.45
N ILE A 509 -4.42 -21.93 17.07
CA ILE A 509 -5.67 -22.33 16.39
C ILE A 509 -5.29 -23.04 15.08
N GLY A 510 -5.77 -24.27 14.86
CA GLY A 510 -5.44 -25.06 13.66
C GLY A 510 -4.05 -25.73 13.64
N SER A 511 -3.29 -25.72 14.74
CA SER A 511 -2.01 -26.43 14.83
C SER A 511 -2.19 -27.89 15.26
N GLU A 512 -1.89 -28.85 14.39
CA GLU A 512 -1.87 -30.29 14.72
C GLU A 512 -0.73 -30.68 15.68
N ASP A 513 0.38 -29.93 15.66
CA ASP A 513 1.62 -30.19 16.41
C ASP A 513 1.74 -29.40 17.73
N GLY A 514 0.71 -28.62 18.08
CA GLY A 514 0.66 -27.71 19.22
C GLY A 514 1.60 -26.50 19.15
N ARG A 515 2.34 -26.31 18.04
CA ARG A 515 3.30 -25.22 17.88
C ARG A 515 2.64 -23.93 17.41
N PRO A 516 3.03 -22.78 17.99
CA PRO A 516 2.54 -21.50 17.52
C PRO A 516 3.03 -21.17 16.10
N HIS A 517 2.14 -20.70 15.24
CA HIS A 517 2.45 -20.20 13.91
C HIS A 517 2.02 -18.73 13.74
N THR A 518 2.51 -18.09 12.68
CA THR A 518 2.19 -16.68 12.39
C THR A 518 0.74 -16.55 11.97
N ALA A 519 0.02 -15.62 12.59
CA ALA A 519 -1.31 -15.20 12.19
C ALA A 519 -1.42 -13.67 12.25
N TYR A 520 -2.54 -13.13 11.80
CA TYR A 520 -2.86 -11.70 11.87
C TYR A 520 -4.20 -11.50 12.56
N ARG A 521 -4.33 -10.41 13.32
CA ARG A 521 -5.53 -10.08 14.08
C ARG A 521 -5.78 -8.56 14.07
N PRO A 522 -6.98 -8.09 14.44
CA PRO A 522 -7.27 -6.66 14.53
C PRO A 522 -6.28 -5.93 15.43
N ALA A 523 -5.89 -4.72 15.03
CA ALA A 523 -5.18 -3.81 15.92
C ALA A 523 -6.03 -3.52 17.18
N PRO A 524 -5.41 -3.41 18.38
CA PRO A 524 -6.14 -3.18 19.62
C PRO A 524 -6.72 -1.76 19.68
N GLU A 525 -7.75 -1.55 20.48
CA GLU A 525 -8.29 -0.21 20.71
C GLU A 525 -7.20 0.76 21.21
N GLY A 526 -7.17 1.96 20.63
CA GLY A 526 -6.11 2.96 20.86
C GLY A 526 -4.94 2.91 19.86
N ASP A 527 -4.76 1.81 19.13
CA ASP A 527 -3.85 1.76 17.98
C ASP A 527 -4.50 2.45 16.76
N GLY A 528 -3.73 3.22 15.97
CA GLY A 528 -4.27 3.93 14.80
C GLY A 528 -4.82 3.01 13.70
N LEU A 529 -4.29 1.79 13.58
CA LEU A 529 -4.78 0.78 12.64
C LEU A 529 -6.15 0.20 13.06
N HIS A 530 -6.61 0.43 14.30
CA HIS A 530 -7.90 -0.05 14.76
C HIS A 530 -9.07 0.63 14.03
N ALA A 531 -8.91 1.91 13.66
CA ALA A 531 -9.90 2.60 12.82
C ALA A 531 -9.99 1.96 11.42
N VAL A 532 -8.82 1.59 10.86
CA VAL A 532 -8.70 0.92 9.54
C VAL A 532 -9.38 -0.44 9.57
N TRP A 533 -9.15 -1.23 10.63
CA TRP A 533 -9.85 -2.50 10.83
C TRP A 533 -11.37 -2.32 10.90
N LYS A 534 -11.87 -1.35 11.69
CA LYS A 534 -13.32 -1.13 11.81
C LYS A 534 -13.97 -0.72 10.48
N ALA A 535 -13.28 0.08 9.66
CA ALA A 535 -13.73 0.41 8.31
C ALA A 535 -13.76 -0.84 7.42
N CYS A 536 -12.71 -1.65 7.40
CA CYS A 536 -12.64 -2.93 6.67
C CYS A 536 -13.77 -3.89 7.05
N ALA A 537 -13.92 -4.13 8.36
CA ALA A 537 -14.91 -5.04 8.92
C ALA A 537 -16.33 -4.62 8.54
N ALA A 538 -16.69 -3.35 8.72
CA ALA A 538 -18.01 -2.85 8.36
C ALA A 538 -18.27 -2.92 6.85
N ALA A 539 -17.26 -2.62 6.03
CA ALA A 539 -17.33 -2.70 4.59
C ALA A 539 -17.58 -4.15 4.11
N VAL A 540 -16.75 -5.11 4.54
CA VAL A 540 -16.86 -6.52 4.14
C VAL A 540 -18.11 -7.20 4.70
N SER A 541 -18.55 -6.87 5.92
CA SER A 541 -19.83 -7.34 6.47
C SER A 541 -21.06 -6.81 5.73
N GLY A 542 -20.91 -5.72 4.95
CA GLY A 542 -21.95 -5.18 4.08
C GLY A 542 -21.98 -5.80 2.68
N MET A 543 -20.97 -6.60 2.31
CA MET A 543 -20.96 -7.33 1.04
C MET A 543 -21.96 -8.49 1.12
N PRO A 544 -22.81 -8.72 0.10
CA PRO A 544 -23.54 -9.98 0.01
C PRO A 544 -22.54 -11.15 -0.01
N ALA A 545 -22.88 -12.24 0.67
CA ALA A 545 -22.18 -13.49 0.46
C ALA A 545 -22.64 -14.03 -0.90
N ASP A 546 -21.71 -14.17 -1.86
CA ASP A 546 -22.01 -14.82 -3.13
C ASP A 546 -22.35 -16.29 -2.86
N GLU A 547 -23.63 -16.64 -2.93
CA GLU A 547 -24.07 -18.02 -2.89
C GLU A 547 -23.53 -18.75 -4.14
N PRO A 548 -22.91 -19.94 -4.00
CA PRO A 548 -22.34 -20.65 -5.13
C PRO A 548 -23.45 -21.04 -6.13
N VAL A 549 -23.28 -20.63 -7.39
CA VAL A 549 -24.25 -20.90 -8.46
C VAL A 549 -24.19 -22.37 -8.88
N ILE A 550 -24.94 -23.21 -8.17
CA ILE A 550 -25.11 -24.63 -8.50
C ILE A 550 -25.86 -24.73 -9.84
N ARG A 551 -25.22 -25.33 -10.85
CA ARG A 551 -25.87 -25.64 -12.14
C ARG A 551 -26.62 -26.97 -12.04
N PRO A 552 -27.81 -27.12 -12.65
CA PRO A 552 -28.50 -28.40 -12.70
C PRO A 552 -27.72 -29.44 -13.50
N VAL A 553 -27.96 -30.73 -13.21
CA VAL A 553 -27.43 -31.84 -14.01
C VAL A 553 -27.85 -31.65 -15.48
N PRO A 554 -26.93 -31.73 -16.47
CA PRO A 554 -27.28 -31.59 -17.88
C PRO A 554 -28.42 -32.53 -18.28
N ASP A 555 -29.49 -31.96 -18.86
CA ASP A 555 -30.66 -32.72 -19.34
C ASP A 555 -30.60 -33.05 -20.84
N ARG A 556 -29.41 -32.93 -21.41
CA ARG A 556 -29.09 -33.43 -22.74
C ARG A 556 -29.00 -34.95 -22.68
N ASP A 557 -29.59 -35.64 -23.64
CA ASP A 557 -29.36 -37.06 -23.90
C ASP A 557 -28.52 -37.16 -25.17
N LEU A 558 -27.33 -37.76 -25.09
CA LEU A 558 -26.42 -37.91 -26.22
C LEU A 558 -26.86 -38.98 -27.24
N LYS A 559 -27.96 -39.69 -26.97
CA LYS A 559 -28.54 -40.75 -27.81
C LYS A 559 -27.61 -41.94 -28.05
N VAL A 560 -26.70 -42.16 -27.11
CA VAL A 560 -25.83 -43.35 -27.03
C VAL A 560 -26.63 -44.48 -26.37
N THR A 561 -27.08 -45.43 -27.18
CA THR A 561 -28.07 -46.46 -26.78
C THR A 561 -27.47 -47.80 -26.37
N ASP A 562 -26.19 -47.99 -26.60
CA ASP A 562 -25.38 -49.19 -26.34
C ASP A 562 -24.00 -48.78 -25.77
N PRO A 563 -23.30 -49.64 -25.02
CA PRO A 563 -22.07 -49.23 -24.36
C PRO A 563 -20.82 -49.30 -25.25
N ASP A 564 -20.87 -49.94 -26.43
CA ASP A 564 -19.78 -49.91 -27.42
C ASP A 564 -19.62 -48.48 -27.97
N ALA A 565 -20.73 -47.85 -28.36
CA ALA A 565 -20.73 -46.46 -28.80
C ALA A 565 -20.27 -45.48 -27.69
N TRP A 566 -20.46 -45.82 -26.41
CA TRP A 566 -19.87 -45.05 -25.30
C TRP A 566 -18.36 -45.29 -25.19
N ALA A 567 -17.89 -46.53 -25.36
CA ALA A 567 -16.47 -46.88 -25.32
C ALA A 567 -15.66 -46.11 -26.37
N ASP A 568 -16.16 -46.07 -27.61
CA ASP A 568 -15.55 -45.32 -28.71
C ASP A 568 -15.41 -43.83 -28.39
N MET A 569 -16.39 -43.24 -27.67
CA MET A 569 -16.35 -41.84 -27.26
C MET A 569 -15.28 -41.56 -26.19
N ILE A 570 -15.05 -42.49 -25.26
CA ILE A 570 -14.06 -42.34 -24.17
C ILE A 570 -12.72 -43.04 -24.47
N ARG A 571 -12.48 -43.45 -25.72
CA ARG A 571 -11.30 -44.23 -26.16
C ARG A 571 -9.95 -43.61 -25.79
N GLU A 572 -9.90 -42.29 -25.57
CA GLU A 572 -8.73 -41.56 -25.05
C GLU A 572 -8.24 -42.12 -23.70
N ALA A 573 -9.16 -42.54 -22.82
CA ALA A 573 -8.87 -43.06 -21.48
C ALA A 573 -8.62 -44.59 -21.43
N ASP A 574 -8.39 -45.24 -22.58
CA ASP A 574 -8.16 -46.69 -22.73
C ASP A 574 -9.19 -47.55 -21.93
N PRO A 575 -10.49 -47.47 -22.26
CA PRO A 575 -11.53 -48.18 -21.53
C PRO A 575 -11.34 -49.71 -21.63
N ARG A 576 -11.40 -50.40 -20.49
CA ARG A 576 -11.51 -51.86 -20.43
C ARG A 576 -12.90 -52.20 -19.92
N ILE A 577 -13.62 -53.00 -20.71
CA ILE A 577 -15.05 -53.24 -20.60
C ILE A 577 -15.27 -54.69 -20.18
N PHE A 578 -16.26 -54.93 -19.32
CA PHE A 578 -16.61 -56.27 -18.88
C PHE A 578 -18.09 -56.39 -18.53
N PRO A 579 -18.73 -57.54 -18.79
CA PRO A 579 -20.14 -57.76 -18.44
C PRO A 579 -20.35 -57.74 -16.91
N CYS A 580 -21.49 -57.21 -16.48
CA CYS A 580 -21.92 -57.20 -15.08
C CYS A 580 -23.24 -57.96 -14.88
N HIS A 581 -23.46 -58.43 -13.66
CA HIS A 581 -24.73 -58.96 -13.18
C HIS A 581 -25.76 -57.85 -12.92
N ALA A 582 -27.01 -58.24 -12.67
CA ALA A 582 -28.14 -57.33 -12.39
C ALA A 582 -27.93 -56.44 -11.14
N ASP A 583 -27.13 -56.90 -10.17
CA ASP A 583 -26.71 -56.15 -8.99
C ASP A 583 -25.51 -55.20 -9.24
N LYS A 584 -25.09 -55.08 -10.51
CA LYS A 584 -23.96 -54.29 -11.03
C LYS A 584 -22.57 -54.86 -10.73
N SER A 585 -22.48 -56.00 -10.02
CA SER A 585 -21.20 -56.67 -9.78
C SER A 585 -20.62 -57.27 -11.08
N PRO A 586 -19.29 -57.45 -11.21
CA PRO A 586 -18.67 -58.05 -12.39
C PRO A 586 -19.14 -59.50 -12.58
N SER A 587 -19.40 -59.88 -13.82
CA SER A 587 -19.90 -61.23 -14.15
C SER A 587 -18.86 -62.32 -13.93
N SER A 588 -19.29 -63.52 -13.57
CA SER A 588 -18.45 -64.74 -13.63
C SER A 588 -17.88 -65.05 -15.02
N ASP A 589 -18.51 -64.51 -16.07
CA ASP A 589 -18.10 -64.69 -17.47
C ASP A 589 -16.92 -63.80 -17.88
N VAL A 590 -16.41 -62.97 -16.96
CA VAL A 590 -15.20 -62.17 -17.18
C VAL A 590 -13.98 -63.10 -17.24
N PRO A 591 -13.04 -62.91 -18.19
CA PRO A 591 -11.79 -63.66 -18.24
C PRO A 591 -11.06 -63.67 -16.89
N HIS A 592 -10.37 -64.77 -16.59
CA HIS A 592 -9.72 -65.02 -15.28
C HIS A 592 -10.66 -64.96 -14.06
N HIS A 593 -11.99 -64.88 -14.24
CA HIS A 593 -13.00 -64.62 -13.20
C HIS A 593 -12.74 -63.35 -12.37
N SER A 594 -11.94 -62.43 -12.92
CA SER A 594 -11.45 -61.23 -12.25
C SER A 594 -11.14 -60.17 -13.30
N TRP A 595 -11.94 -59.11 -13.33
CA TRP A 595 -11.73 -58.02 -14.28
C TRP A 595 -10.39 -57.31 -14.07
N LYS A 596 -9.87 -57.29 -12.83
CA LYS A 596 -8.54 -56.73 -12.51
C LYS A 596 -7.43 -57.55 -13.16
N ASP A 597 -7.47 -58.88 -13.04
CA ASP A 597 -6.47 -59.76 -13.63
C ASP A 597 -6.60 -59.79 -15.17
N ALA A 598 -7.83 -59.73 -15.70
CA ALA A 598 -8.08 -59.57 -17.13
C ALA A 598 -7.54 -58.26 -17.71
N CYS A 599 -7.61 -57.13 -16.96
CA CYS A 599 -7.02 -55.86 -17.40
C CYS A 599 -5.48 -55.89 -17.48
N GLN A 600 -4.83 -56.83 -16.79
CA GLN A 600 -3.37 -56.97 -16.72
C GLN A 600 -2.82 -58.03 -17.69
N ASP A 601 -3.67 -58.86 -18.31
CA ASP A 601 -3.25 -59.85 -19.30
C ASP A 601 -3.33 -59.28 -20.72
N PRO A 602 -2.19 -58.95 -21.39
CA PRO A 602 -2.20 -58.36 -22.73
C PRO A 602 -2.71 -59.32 -23.82
N ARG A 603 -3.05 -60.57 -23.49
CA ARG A 603 -3.68 -61.54 -24.39
C ARG A 603 -5.21 -61.49 -24.34
N VAL A 604 -5.79 -60.76 -23.38
CA VAL A 604 -7.24 -60.62 -23.22
C VAL A 604 -7.70 -59.30 -23.84
N ASP A 605 -8.49 -59.38 -24.90
CA ASP A 605 -9.13 -58.21 -25.48
C ASP A 605 -10.36 -57.79 -24.63
N MET A 606 -10.16 -56.79 -23.77
CA MET A 606 -11.24 -56.12 -23.04
C MET A 606 -11.69 -54.81 -23.72
N SER A 607 -11.35 -54.60 -24.99
CA SER A 607 -11.90 -53.55 -25.86
C SER A 607 -12.91 -54.11 -26.88
N HIS A 608 -13.22 -55.40 -26.80
CA HIS A 608 -14.09 -56.10 -27.74
C HIS A 608 -15.56 -55.65 -27.65
N ARG A 609 -16.22 -55.69 -28.81
CA ARG A 609 -17.66 -55.42 -28.98
C ARG A 609 -18.54 -56.26 -28.06
N ILE A 610 -19.53 -55.59 -27.51
CA ILE A 610 -20.46 -56.09 -26.51
C ILE A 610 -21.40 -57.17 -27.06
N ASP A 611 -21.62 -58.22 -26.27
CA ASP A 611 -22.69 -59.20 -26.50
C ASP A 611 -24.05 -58.52 -26.30
N PRO A 612 -24.88 -58.37 -27.35
CA PRO A 612 -26.17 -57.68 -27.27
C PRO A 612 -27.21 -58.38 -26.38
N SER A 613 -26.96 -59.63 -25.98
CA SER A 613 -27.81 -60.37 -25.04
C SER A 613 -27.57 -59.98 -23.57
N LYS A 614 -26.46 -59.30 -23.27
CA LYS A 614 -26.12 -58.80 -21.93
C LYS A 614 -26.45 -57.31 -21.84
N PRO A 615 -27.30 -56.86 -20.89
CA PRO A 615 -27.74 -55.48 -20.87
C PRO A 615 -26.88 -54.54 -19.99
N ILE A 616 -25.93 -55.05 -19.19
CA ILE A 616 -25.14 -54.26 -18.23
C ILE A 616 -23.65 -54.54 -18.38
N TYR A 617 -22.85 -53.47 -18.48
CA TYR A 617 -21.39 -53.55 -18.54
C TYR A 617 -20.74 -52.58 -17.55
N GLY A 618 -19.63 -53.02 -16.95
CA GLY A 618 -18.70 -52.18 -16.19
C GLY A 618 -17.56 -51.69 -17.09
N THR A 619 -17.00 -50.53 -16.77
CA THR A 619 -15.81 -49.98 -17.42
C THR A 619 -14.81 -49.44 -16.41
N THR A 620 -13.53 -49.66 -16.69
CA THR A 620 -12.38 -49.07 -15.99
C THR A 620 -11.47 -48.37 -17.01
N VAL A 621 -10.56 -47.49 -16.57
CA VAL A 621 -9.73 -46.60 -17.42
C VAL A 621 -8.24 -46.73 -17.09
N ALA A 622 -7.35 -46.14 -17.90
CA ALA A 622 -5.92 -46.11 -17.62
C ALA A 622 -5.59 -45.33 -16.32
N ASP A 623 -4.41 -45.58 -15.73
CA ASP A 623 -4.05 -45.14 -14.38
C ASP A 623 -3.83 -43.62 -14.23
N ASP A 624 -3.70 -42.92 -15.35
CA ASP A 624 -3.69 -41.46 -15.52
C ASP A 624 -5.11 -40.86 -15.67
N TYR A 625 -6.18 -41.65 -15.54
CA TYR A 625 -7.57 -41.20 -15.55
C TYR A 625 -8.34 -41.61 -14.30
N MET A 626 -9.39 -40.86 -13.97
CA MET A 626 -10.34 -41.25 -12.92
C MET A 626 -11.79 -40.97 -13.27
N TRP A 627 -12.66 -41.79 -12.70
CA TRP A 627 -14.08 -41.48 -12.56
C TRP A 627 -14.34 -40.81 -11.21
N VAL A 628 -15.05 -39.69 -11.25
CA VAL A 628 -15.70 -39.08 -10.09
C VAL A 628 -17.15 -39.51 -10.12
N ASP A 629 -17.54 -40.34 -9.15
CA ASP A 629 -18.86 -40.93 -9.02
C ASP A 629 -19.66 -40.11 -7.99
N LEU A 630 -20.70 -39.41 -8.47
CA LEU A 630 -21.46 -38.42 -7.70
C LEU A 630 -22.83 -38.99 -7.34
N ASP A 631 -22.96 -39.45 -6.11
CA ASP A 631 -24.14 -40.14 -5.59
C ASP A 631 -25.25 -39.18 -5.11
N CYS A 632 -26.47 -39.71 -5.04
CA CYS A 632 -27.66 -39.01 -4.53
C CYS A 632 -28.52 -39.94 -3.65
N HIS A 633 -27.88 -40.87 -2.95
CA HIS A 633 -28.53 -42.00 -2.27
C HIS A 633 -29.26 -41.66 -0.96
N LYS A 634 -29.04 -40.47 -0.39
CA LYS A 634 -29.68 -40.03 0.86
C LYS A 634 -30.48 -38.74 0.64
N GLN A 635 -31.80 -38.79 0.84
CA GLN A 635 -32.70 -37.65 0.63
C GLN A 635 -32.43 -36.47 1.58
N ASP A 636 -31.90 -36.73 2.78
CA ASP A 636 -31.55 -35.71 3.77
C ASP A 636 -30.11 -35.17 3.64
N GLN A 637 -29.39 -35.50 2.55
CA GLN A 637 -28.03 -35.02 2.31
C GLN A 637 -27.91 -34.39 0.92
N MET A 638 -27.15 -33.29 0.84
CA MET A 638 -26.75 -32.67 -0.42
C MET A 638 -26.15 -33.73 -1.36
N SER A 639 -26.58 -33.73 -2.63
CA SER A 639 -26.07 -34.68 -3.62
C SER A 639 -24.60 -34.42 -3.93
N GLY A 640 -23.87 -35.44 -4.40
CA GLY A 640 -22.48 -35.27 -4.84
C GLY A 640 -22.34 -34.19 -5.92
N TRP A 641 -23.38 -34.02 -6.76
CA TRP A 641 -23.45 -33.00 -7.82
C TRP A 641 -23.56 -31.56 -7.31
N GLU A 642 -24.36 -31.33 -6.26
CA GLU A 642 -24.46 -30.02 -5.59
C GLU A 642 -23.20 -29.75 -4.76
N GLN A 643 -22.69 -30.79 -4.10
CA GLN A 643 -21.52 -30.71 -3.24
C GLN A 643 -20.25 -30.35 -4.01
N ILE A 644 -19.94 -31.06 -5.11
CA ILE A 644 -18.72 -30.78 -5.88
C ILE A 644 -18.72 -29.36 -6.47
N GLN A 645 -19.90 -28.84 -6.84
CA GLN A 645 -20.02 -27.48 -7.35
C GLN A 645 -19.91 -26.40 -6.27
N THR A 646 -20.31 -26.72 -5.04
CA THR A 646 -20.13 -25.87 -3.86
C THR A 646 -18.65 -25.83 -3.43
N ASP A 647 -18.00 -26.98 -3.42
CA ASP A 647 -16.65 -27.14 -2.85
C ASP A 647 -15.49 -26.80 -3.81
N VAL A 648 -15.73 -26.93 -5.13
CA VAL A 648 -14.73 -26.72 -6.19
C VAL A 648 -15.12 -25.57 -7.13
N GLY A 649 -16.39 -25.52 -7.56
CA GLY A 649 -16.95 -24.46 -8.41
C GLY A 649 -17.94 -25.00 -9.46
N PRO A 650 -18.73 -24.12 -10.11
CA PRO A 650 -19.84 -24.54 -10.98
C PRO A 650 -19.41 -25.41 -12.17
N TYR A 651 -20.17 -26.45 -12.49
CA TYR A 651 -19.82 -27.40 -13.55
C TYR A 651 -19.79 -26.75 -14.94
N GLY A 652 -18.74 -27.00 -15.71
CA GLY A 652 -18.49 -26.31 -16.98
C GLY A 652 -17.93 -24.89 -16.78
N THR A 653 -17.07 -24.71 -15.77
CA THR A 653 -16.21 -23.53 -15.56
C THR A 653 -14.77 -23.99 -15.33
N PRO A 654 -13.74 -23.12 -15.36
CA PRO A 654 -12.35 -23.57 -15.21
C PRO A 654 -12.04 -24.37 -13.92
N PRO A 655 -12.64 -24.10 -12.75
CA PRO A 655 -12.49 -24.95 -11.56
C PRO A 655 -13.06 -26.36 -11.71
N LEU A 656 -14.18 -26.54 -12.43
CA LEU A 656 -14.80 -27.85 -12.66
C LEU A 656 -15.15 -27.99 -14.15
N PRO A 657 -14.19 -28.36 -15.01
CA PRO A 657 -14.37 -28.36 -16.46
C PRO A 657 -15.46 -29.33 -16.93
N ARG A 658 -16.09 -29.00 -18.06
CA ARG A 658 -17.11 -29.82 -18.73
C ARG A 658 -16.46 -31.07 -19.32
N THR A 659 -17.01 -32.25 -19.05
CA THR A 659 -16.41 -33.53 -19.45
C THR A 659 -17.46 -34.57 -19.88
N PHE A 660 -17.03 -35.81 -20.13
CA PHE A 660 -17.89 -36.96 -20.36
C PHE A 660 -18.66 -37.29 -19.08
N ALA A 661 -19.99 -37.16 -19.15
CA ALA A 661 -20.87 -37.34 -18.01
C ALA A 661 -21.96 -38.38 -18.30
N VAL A 662 -22.22 -39.28 -17.34
CA VAL A 662 -23.27 -40.31 -17.42
C VAL A 662 -24.22 -40.13 -16.24
N ARG A 663 -25.52 -39.93 -16.50
CA ARG A 663 -26.56 -39.93 -15.47
C ARG A 663 -26.87 -41.36 -15.05
N THR A 664 -26.87 -41.64 -13.76
CA THR A 664 -27.14 -42.97 -13.21
C THR A 664 -28.66 -43.18 -13.01
N PRO A 665 -29.15 -44.44 -12.99
CA PRO A 665 -30.55 -44.79 -12.70
C PRO A 665 -31.11 -44.33 -11.35
N SER A 666 -30.26 -43.86 -10.43
CA SER A 666 -30.65 -43.28 -9.13
C SER A 666 -30.79 -41.75 -9.18
N GLY A 667 -30.24 -41.08 -10.20
CA GLY A 667 -30.17 -39.60 -10.31
C GLY A 667 -28.78 -39.01 -10.11
N GLY A 668 -27.77 -39.83 -9.79
CA GLY A 668 -26.37 -39.43 -9.67
C GLY A 668 -25.67 -39.23 -11.02
N VAL A 669 -24.38 -38.90 -11.00
CA VAL A 669 -23.59 -38.60 -12.21
C VAL A 669 -22.17 -39.19 -12.10
N HIS A 670 -21.73 -39.95 -13.09
CA HIS A 670 -20.30 -40.26 -13.27
C HIS A 670 -19.66 -39.16 -14.14
N LEU A 671 -18.49 -38.63 -13.76
CA LEU A 671 -17.65 -37.72 -14.56
C LEU A 671 -16.26 -38.34 -14.79
N LEU A 672 -15.71 -38.21 -16.01
CA LEU A 672 -14.37 -38.68 -16.36
C LEU A 672 -13.36 -37.53 -16.42
N TYR A 673 -12.20 -37.64 -15.80
CA TYR A 673 -11.12 -36.64 -15.89
C TYR A 673 -9.74 -37.29 -16.07
N HIS A 674 -8.83 -36.54 -16.69
CA HIS A 674 -7.40 -36.86 -16.75
C HIS A 674 -6.69 -36.31 -15.49
N ILE A 675 -5.76 -37.08 -14.94
CA ILE A 675 -4.97 -36.75 -13.75
C ILE A 675 -3.66 -36.09 -14.21
N PRO A 676 -3.41 -34.80 -13.89
CA PRO A 676 -2.20 -34.13 -14.33
C PRO A 676 -0.91 -34.78 -13.81
N ASP A 677 0.16 -34.72 -14.62
CA ASP A 677 1.49 -35.24 -14.27
C ASP A 677 1.94 -34.79 -12.88
N GLY A 678 2.24 -35.75 -12.02
CA GLY A 678 2.72 -35.53 -10.65
C GLY A 678 1.63 -35.39 -9.58
N ALA A 679 0.36 -35.24 -9.96
CA ALA A 679 -0.75 -35.35 -8.99
C ALA A 679 -0.88 -36.80 -8.48
N ARG A 680 -1.10 -36.97 -7.17
CA ARG A 680 -1.25 -38.29 -6.54
C ARG A 680 -2.54 -38.35 -5.74
N LEU A 681 -3.56 -38.92 -6.37
CA LEU A 681 -4.88 -39.17 -5.78
C LEU A 681 -5.00 -40.64 -5.38
N LYS A 682 -5.85 -40.97 -4.42
CA LYS A 682 -6.13 -42.36 -4.00
C LYS A 682 -7.60 -42.71 -4.22
N SER A 683 -7.87 -43.91 -4.75
CA SER A 683 -9.23 -44.47 -4.84
C SER A 683 -9.84 -44.49 -3.44
N ARG A 684 -10.95 -43.77 -3.24
CA ARG A 684 -11.56 -43.58 -1.93
C ARG A 684 -13.06 -43.33 -2.08
N THR A 685 -13.83 -43.93 -1.17
CA THR A 685 -15.27 -43.72 -1.02
C THR A 685 -15.56 -42.58 -0.05
N HIS A 686 -16.63 -41.81 -0.29
CA HIS A 686 -17.10 -40.72 0.59
C HIS A 686 -16.09 -39.58 0.83
N ASN A 687 -15.55 -39.01 -0.25
CA ASN A 687 -14.69 -37.83 -0.23
C ASN A 687 -15.54 -36.58 0.02
N GLY A 688 -15.60 -36.12 1.28
CA GLY A 688 -16.42 -34.98 1.69
C GLY A 688 -17.92 -35.27 1.85
N GLY A 689 -18.47 -36.30 1.19
CA GLY A 689 -19.88 -36.68 1.31
C GLY A 689 -20.31 -37.78 0.33
N GLN A 690 -21.18 -37.45 -0.61
CA GLN A 690 -21.70 -38.40 -1.62
C GLN A 690 -20.83 -38.40 -2.90
N ILE A 691 -19.50 -38.42 -2.75
CA ILE A 691 -18.53 -38.35 -3.85
C ILE A 691 -17.48 -39.46 -3.71
N ASP A 692 -17.30 -40.24 -4.76
CA ASP A 692 -16.43 -41.40 -4.82
C ASP A 692 -15.38 -41.24 -5.93
N PHE A 693 -14.12 -41.61 -5.66
CA PHE A 693 -13.05 -41.62 -6.67
C PHE A 693 -12.73 -43.06 -7.08
N LYS A 694 -12.86 -43.37 -8.37
CA LYS A 694 -12.43 -44.63 -8.99
C LYS A 694 -11.27 -44.33 -9.93
N ILE A 695 -10.04 -44.53 -9.45
CA ILE A 695 -8.81 -44.19 -10.20
C ILE A 695 -8.30 -45.42 -10.94
N GLY A 696 -7.97 -45.23 -12.22
CA GLY A 696 -7.27 -46.23 -13.02
C GLY A 696 -7.91 -47.61 -13.02
N ARG A 697 -7.05 -48.64 -13.10
CA ARG A 697 -7.43 -50.06 -13.05
C ARG A 697 -7.83 -50.56 -11.66
N ASP A 698 -7.84 -49.69 -10.65
CA ASP A 698 -8.22 -50.08 -9.28
C ASP A 698 -9.74 -49.97 -9.02
N GLY A 699 -10.45 -49.14 -9.77
CA GLY A 699 -11.89 -48.99 -9.69
C GLY A 699 -12.60 -49.12 -11.04
N TYR A 700 -13.92 -49.25 -11.00
CA TYR A 700 -14.79 -49.28 -12.18
C TYR A 700 -16.11 -48.56 -11.89
N VAL A 701 -16.80 -48.16 -12.96
CA VAL A 701 -18.17 -47.66 -12.93
C VAL A 701 -19.04 -48.45 -13.89
N VAL A 702 -20.37 -48.42 -13.74
CA VAL A 702 -21.28 -48.96 -14.76
C VAL A 702 -21.27 -48.05 -15.98
N MET A 703 -21.16 -48.65 -17.15
CA MET A 703 -20.91 -47.98 -18.42
C MET A 703 -22.14 -47.28 -18.96
N GLY A 704 -21.96 -46.08 -19.54
CA GLY A 704 -23.00 -45.39 -20.31
C GLY A 704 -23.54 -46.28 -21.43
N GLY A 705 -24.85 -46.24 -21.67
CA GLY A 705 -25.55 -47.16 -22.58
C GLY A 705 -26.10 -48.43 -21.90
N SER A 706 -25.63 -48.77 -20.69
CA SER A 706 -26.14 -49.94 -19.94
C SER A 706 -27.61 -49.78 -19.52
N VAL A 707 -28.35 -50.90 -19.54
CA VAL A 707 -29.78 -50.99 -19.21
C VAL A 707 -29.98 -51.98 -18.06
N LEU A 708 -30.65 -51.56 -16.99
CA LEU A 708 -31.02 -52.43 -15.88
C LEU A 708 -32.23 -53.32 -16.24
N PRO A 709 -32.47 -54.43 -15.52
CA PRO A 709 -33.59 -55.34 -15.83
C PRO A 709 -34.98 -54.70 -15.68
N ASP A 710 -35.08 -53.57 -14.96
CA ASP A 710 -36.29 -52.76 -14.82
C ASP A 710 -36.46 -51.70 -15.94
N GLY A 711 -35.57 -51.69 -16.93
CA GLY A 711 -35.60 -50.77 -18.08
C GLY A 711 -34.94 -49.41 -17.84
N ARG A 712 -34.50 -49.07 -16.62
CA ARG A 712 -33.74 -47.84 -16.36
C ARG A 712 -32.35 -47.91 -16.97
N ARG A 713 -31.77 -46.76 -17.32
CA ARG A 713 -30.53 -46.66 -18.11
C ARG A 713 -29.47 -45.82 -17.43
N TYR A 714 -28.22 -46.18 -17.67
CA TYR A 714 -27.07 -45.30 -17.50
C TYR A 714 -26.96 -44.44 -18.77
N THR A 715 -27.40 -43.20 -18.71
CA THR A 715 -27.57 -42.34 -19.89
C THR A 715 -26.41 -41.38 -20.03
N PRO A 716 -25.60 -41.44 -21.12
CA PRO A 716 -24.67 -40.38 -21.46
C PRO A 716 -25.36 -39.03 -21.66
N ILE A 717 -25.03 -38.05 -20.81
CA ILE A 717 -25.65 -36.74 -20.78
C ILE A 717 -24.74 -35.59 -21.23
N ASP A 718 -23.41 -35.75 -21.13
CA ASP A 718 -22.49 -34.69 -21.53
C ASP A 718 -21.14 -35.19 -22.05
N ARG A 719 -20.40 -34.31 -22.74
CA ARG A 719 -19.08 -34.55 -23.31
C ARG A 719 -18.26 -33.26 -23.37
N PRO A 720 -16.91 -33.30 -23.32
CA PRO A 720 -16.08 -32.11 -23.56
C PRO A 720 -16.18 -31.64 -25.02
N GLU A 721 -15.50 -30.54 -25.35
CA GLU A 721 -15.43 -30.01 -26.71
C GLU A 721 -14.36 -30.70 -27.55
N ASP A 722 -13.13 -30.81 -27.03
CA ASP A 722 -11.97 -31.37 -27.75
C ASP A 722 -11.50 -32.73 -27.20
N ARG A 723 -11.01 -32.75 -25.95
CA ARG A 723 -10.40 -33.90 -25.27
C ARG A 723 -10.91 -34.06 -23.83
N ILE A 724 -10.59 -35.17 -23.17
CA ILE A 724 -10.83 -35.30 -21.72
C ILE A 724 -10.03 -34.20 -20.98
N PRO A 725 -10.69 -33.35 -20.17
CA PRO A 725 -10.00 -32.28 -19.47
C PRO A 725 -9.19 -32.80 -18.29
N ASP A 726 -8.10 -32.09 -18.04
CA ASP A 726 -7.29 -32.19 -16.83
C ASP A 726 -8.11 -31.78 -15.59
N LEU A 727 -7.83 -32.41 -14.44
CA LEU A 727 -8.27 -31.89 -13.14
C LEU A 727 -7.66 -30.52 -12.88
N SER A 728 -8.48 -29.56 -12.45
CA SER A 728 -8.01 -28.21 -12.14
C SER A 728 -7.23 -28.17 -10.81
N ASP A 729 -6.37 -27.17 -10.64
CA ASP A 729 -5.71 -26.92 -9.35
C ASP A 729 -6.72 -26.68 -8.21
N ALA A 730 -7.92 -26.17 -8.51
CA ALA A 730 -8.97 -25.98 -7.53
C ALA A 730 -9.53 -27.33 -7.04
N PHE A 731 -9.74 -28.27 -7.97
CA PHE A 731 -10.15 -29.64 -7.66
C PHE A 731 -9.06 -30.37 -6.87
N LEU A 732 -7.79 -30.27 -7.29
CA LEU A 732 -6.67 -30.92 -6.60
C LEU A 732 -6.49 -30.40 -5.17
N ARG A 733 -6.58 -29.08 -4.94
CA ARG A 733 -6.59 -28.49 -3.59
C ARG A 733 -7.80 -28.95 -2.75
N TRP A 734 -8.98 -29.08 -3.34
CA TRP A 734 -10.12 -29.66 -2.62
C TRP A 734 -9.88 -31.13 -2.25
N ALA A 735 -9.34 -31.93 -3.17
CA ALA A 735 -8.98 -33.32 -2.91
C ALA A 735 -7.96 -33.45 -1.77
N GLU A 736 -6.98 -32.53 -1.66
CA GLU A 736 -6.08 -32.46 -0.50
C GLU A 736 -6.83 -32.17 0.82
N ARG A 737 -7.77 -31.22 0.82
CA ARG A 737 -8.56 -30.85 2.01
C ARG A 737 -9.42 -32.00 2.54
N VAL A 738 -9.98 -32.84 1.65
CA VAL A 738 -10.77 -34.02 2.04
C VAL A 738 -9.92 -35.28 2.25
N ASP A 739 -8.59 -35.15 2.31
CA ASP A 739 -7.62 -36.25 2.43
C ASP A 739 -7.81 -37.33 1.34
N ALA A 740 -8.07 -36.92 0.09
CA ALA A 740 -8.15 -37.82 -1.07
C ALA A 740 -6.84 -37.88 -1.89
N THR A 741 -5.77 -37.22 -1.42
CA THR A 741 -4.41 -37.37 -1.96
C THR A 741 -3.57 -38.40 -1.21
N ASP A 742 -2.51 -38.89 -1.86
CA ASP A 742 -1.51 -39.78 -1.29
C ASP A 742 -0.27 -39.00 -0.84
N LYS A 743 -0.03 -38.94 0.48
CA LYS A 743 1.12 -38.22 1.06
C LYS A 743 2.37 -39.11 0.95
N PRO A 744 3.48 -38.63 0.39
CA PRO A 744 4.68 -39.45 0.27
C PRO A 744 5.20 -39.88 1.65
N ARG A 745 5.45 -41.18 1.84
CA ARG A 745 6.34 -41.65 2.89
C ARG A 745 7.66 -40.89 2.76
N HIS A 746 8.05 -40.15 3.79
CA HIS A 746 9.37 -39.51 3.82
C HIS A 746 10.45 -40.57 3.60
N ALA A 747 11.20 -40.45 2.50
CA ALA A 747 12.50 -41.08 2.41
C ALA A 747 13.37 -40.52 3.55
N PRO A 748 14.13 -41.34 4.30
CA PRO A 748 15.04 -40.84 5.31
C PRO A 748 16.07 -39.93 4.63
N ALA A 749 16.14 -38.67 5.09
CA ALA A 749 17.11 -37.72 4.56
C ALA A 749 18.54 -38.25 4.78
N PRO A 750 19.48 -38.05 3.83
CA PRO A 750 20.86 -38.46 4.01
C PRO A 750 21.43 -37.71 5.22
N ALA A 751 22.00 -38.45 6.17
CA ALA A 751 22.51 -37.92 7.43
C ALA A 751 23.66 -36.93 7.19
N ARG A 752 23.34 -35.64 7.14
CA ARG A 752 24.35 -34.57 7.18
C ARG A 752 24.82 -34.41 8.62
N THR A 753 26.07 -34.80 8.84
CA THR A 753 26.83 -34.61 10.06
C THR A 753 26.76 -33.16 10.57
N ALA A 754 26.10 -32.96 11.70
CA ALA A 754 26.28 -31.80 12.57
C ALA A 754 27.02 -32.29 13.83
N ALA A 755 28.08 -31.58 14.22
CA ALA A 755 28.99 -32.02 15.28
C ALA A 755 28.30 -32.07 16.66
N ALA A 756 28.59 -33.11 17.42
CA ALA A 756 28.18 -33.21 18.81
C ALA A 756 29.09 -32.37 19.71
N PHE A 757 28.48 -31.55 20.57
CA PHE A 757 29.10 -31.03 21.79
C PHE A 757 28.09 -31.16 22.94
N ASP A 758 28.18 -32.33 23.58
CA ASP A 758 27.98 -32.68 24.99
C ASP A 758 27.09 -31.88 25.98
N LEU A 759 26.61 -32.65 26.98
CA LEU A 759 26.03 -32.30 28.30
C LEU A 759 24.48 -32.16 28.41
N PRO A 760 23.89 -32.56 29.56
CA PRO A 760 23.00 -33.74 29.54
C PRO A 760 21.58 -33.52 30.09
N SER A 761 20.66 -34.41 29.74
CA SER A 761 19.34 -34.50 30.40
C SER A 761 19.46 -35.15 31.79
N PRO A 762 18.81 -34.61 32.84
CA PRO A 762 18.76 -35.25 34.16
C PRO A 762 18.03 -36.60 34.11
N GLY A 763 18.58 -37.61 34.77
CA GLY A 763 17.99 -38.95 34.81
C GLY A 763 16.83 -39.11 35.80
N MET A 764 16.10 -40.19 35.63
CA MET A 764 15.39 -40.88 36.72
C MET A 764 15.92 -42.33 36.82
N PRO A 765 15.87 -42.96 38.01
CA PRO A 765 16.78 -44.05 38.35
C PRO A 765 16.30 -45.41 37.83
N GLY A 766 17.24 -46.29 37.47
CA GLY A 766 16.94 -47.69 37.15
C GLY A 766 16.98 -48.61 38.36
N SER A 767 16.19 -49.70 38.29
CA SER A 767 16.35 -51.04 38.92
C SER A 767 15.02 -51.81 38.74
N PRO A 768 14.98 -53.14 38.96
CA PRO A 768 15.71 -54.20 38.27
C PRO A 768 14.74 -55.19 37.58
N GLU A 769 15.23 -56.10 36.71
CA GLU A 769 14.52 -57.29 36.15
C GLU A 769 12.98 -57.27 36.19
N GLY A 770 12.36 -56.32 35.48
CA GLY A 770 10.91 -56.08 35.54
C GLY A 770 10.10 -56.95 34.58
N GLU A 771 9.02 -57.54 35.07
CA GLU A 771 8.01 -58.23 34.25
C GLU A 771 7.45 -57.30 33.15
N PRO A 772 7.03 -57.85 31.99
CA PRO A 772 6.48 -57.06 30.91
C PRO A 772 5.23 -56.27 31.34
N ASP A 773 5.11 -55.03 30.85
CA ASP A 773 3.86 -54.27 30.97
C ASP A 773 2.72 -55.00 30.24
N MET A 774 1.78 -55.58 31.00
CA MET A 774 0.61 -56.30 30.51
C MET A 774 -0.68 -55.45 30.56
N SER A 775 -0.58 -54.13 30.73
CA SER A 775 -1.76 -53.26 30.84
C SER A 775 -2.64 -53.28 29.59
N PRO A 776 -3.99 -53.26 29.73
CA PRO A 776 -4.92 -53.32 28.60
C PRO A 776 -4.83 -52.10 27.71
N ILE A 777 -4.87 -52.31 26.39
CA ILE A 777 -4.75 -51.25 25.39
C ILE A 777 -6.15 -50.72 24.98
N PRO A 778 -6.40 -49.39 24.97
CA PRO A 778 -7.67 -48.80 24.55
C PRO A 778 -8.07 -49.09 23.10
N GLU A 779 -9.37 -49.00 22.83
CA GLU A 779 -9.95 -49.21 21.49
C GLU A 779 -9.44 -48.20 20.46
N GLY A 780 -9.38 -48.65 19.20
CA GLY A 780 -8.85 -47.88 18.07
C GLY A 780 -7.32 -47.87 17.94
N ARG A 781 -6.54 -48.35 18.93
CA ARG A 781 -5.05 -48.41 18.83
C ARG A 781 -4.41 -49.75 19.20
N ARG A 782 -5.22 -50.75 19.57
CA ARG A 782 -4.80 -52.08 20.05
C ARG A 782 -3.72 -52.73 19.17
N ASN A 783 -3.99 -52.88 17.87
CA ASN A 783 -3.10 -53.62 16.95
C ASN A 783 -1.72 -52.97 16.78
N ASP A 784 -1.67 -51.67 16.48
CA ASP A 784 -0.42 -50.95 16.23
C ASP A 784 0.41 -50.78 17.51
N THR A 785 -0.24 -50.53 18.66
CA THR A 785 0.47 -50.45 19.95
C THR A 785 1.04 -51.82 20.35
N LEU A 786 0.26 -52.90 20.21
CA LEU A 786 0.71 -54.25 20.53
C LEU A 786 1.81 -54.74 19.58
N TYR A 787 1.70 -54.40 18.28
CA TYR A 787 2.74 -54.68 17.28
C TYR A 787 4.06 -53.96 17.61
N ARG A 788 4.03 -52.64 17.85
CA ARG A 788 5.25 -51.86 18.17
C ARG A 788 5.90 -52.32 19.48
N TRP A 789 5.08 -52.63 20.49
CA TRP A 789 5.56 -53.16 21.78
C TRP A 789 6.21 -54.54 21.61
N GLY A 790 5.57 -55.45 20.86
CA GLY A 790 6.11 -56.77 20.54
C GLY A 790 7.40 -56.71 19.73
N TYR A 791 7.42 -55.91 18.65
CA TYR A 791 8.57 -55.72 17.78
C TYR A 791 9.75 -55.09 18.52
N GLY A 792 9.53 -54.06 19.33
CA GLY A 792 10.58 -53.44 20.13
C GLY A 792 11.24 -54.42 21.11
N ARG A 793 10.44 -55.29 21.77
CA ARG A 793 10.96 -56.33 22.65
C ARG A 793 11.70 -57.42 21.89
N TRP A 794 11.12 -57.96 20.81
CA TRP A 794 11.70 -59.07 20.04
C TRP A 794 12.98 -58.65 19.29
N LYS A 795 13.05 -57.40 18.80
CA LYS A 795 14.26 -56.85 18.19
C LYS A 795 15.43 -56.72 19.17
N ASN A 796 15.14 -56.34 20.42
CA ASN A 796 16.16 -56.15 21.45
C ASN A 796 16.54 -57.46 22.17
N HIS A 797 15.62 -58.43 22.25
CA HIS A 797 15.80 -59.74 22.89
C HIS A 797 15.34 -60.88 21.95
N PRO A 798 16.02 -61.10 20.81
CA PRO A 798 15.63 -62.13 19.84
C PRO A 798 15.70 -63.56 20.39
N GLU A 799 16.53 -63.80 21.41
CA GLU A 799 16.62 -65.05 22.18
C GLU A 799 15.32 -65.41 22.93
N ASP A 800 14.50 -64.40 23.28
CA ASP A 800 13.28 -64.53 24.06
C ASP A 800 12.01 -64.69 23.19
N GLY A 801 12.15 -64.91 21.88
CA GLY A 801 11.06 -64.81 20.91
C GLY A 801 9.78 -65.59 21.28
N GLU A 802 9.89 -66.81 21.79
CA GLU A 802 8.70 -67.58 22.23
C GLU A 802 8.07 -67.11 23.56
N ARG A 803 8.84 -66.43 24.42
CA ARG A 803 8.30 -65.73 25.59
C ARG A 803 7.54 -64.50 25.14
N ILE A 804 8.14 -63.69 24.28
CA ILE A 804 7.55 -62.45 23.75
C ILE A 804 6.29 -62.75 22.90
N ALA A 805 6.29 -63.84 22.12
CA ALA A 805 5.09 -64.31 21.42
C ALA A 805 3.92 -64.61 22.38
N ARG A 806 4.19 -65.28 23.50
CA ARG A 806 3.16 -65.55 24.54
C ARG A 806 2.70 -64.28 25.25
N ASP A 807 3.61 -63.35 25.53
CA ASP A 807 3.26 -62.06 26.14
C ASP A 807 2.37 -61.22 25.20
N ILE A 808 2.63 -61.23 23.88
CA ILE A 808 1.78 -60.58 22.87
C ILE A 808 0.38 -61.22 22.87
N MET A 809 0.30 -62.56 22.89
CA MET A 809 -0.96 -63.30 22.95
C MET A 809 -1.78 -62.93 24.19
N GLU A 810 -1.17 -62.94 25.37
CA GLU A 810 -1.87 -62.66 26.62
C GLU A 810 -2.23 -61.17 26.77
N ARG A 811 -1.36 -60.23 26.37
CA ARG A 811 -1.69 -58.80 26.39
C ARG A 811 -2.77 -58.44 25.36
N GLY A 812 -2.78 -59.11 24.20
CA GLY A 812 -3.86 -58.99 23.23
C GLY A 812 -5.20 -59.49 23.79
N ARG A 813 -5.19 -60.64 24.48
CA ARG A 813 -6.37 -61.20 25.17
C ARG A 813 -6.90 -60.27 26.27
N ILE A 814 -6.02 -59.75 27.14
CA ILE A 814 -6.35 -58.75 28.17
C ILE A 814 -6.90 -57.47 27.55
N SER A 815 -6.40 -57.08 26.37
CA SER A 815 -6.89 -55.95 25.61
C SER A 815 -8.15 -56.25 24.78
N GLY A 816 -8.76 -57.44 24.87
CA GLY A 816 -9.99 -57.77 24.15
C GLY A 816 -9.84 -57.96 22.63
N LEU A 817 -8.63 -58.28 22.14
CA LEU A 817 -8.44 -58.69 20.73
C LEU A 817 -8.81 -60.17 20.52
N PRO A 818 -9.46 -60.52 19.40
CA PRO A 818 -9.66 -61.92 18.99
C PRO A 818 -8.32 -62.67 18.85
N GLU A 819 -8.26 -63.90 19.35
CA GLU A 819 -7.04 -64.72 19.33
C GLU A 819 -6.42 -64.86 17.94
N ARG A 820 -7.25 -65.00 16.90
CA ARG A 820 -6.84 -65.06 15.48
C ARG A 820 -6.14 -63.78 15.01
N GLU A 821 -6.53 -62.62 15.51
CA GLU A 821 -5.94 -61.32 15.16
C GLU A 821 -4.61 -61.13 15.90
N THR A 822 -4.56 -61.46 17.18
CA THR A 822 -3.32 -61.45 17.98
C THR A 822 -2.27 -62.42 17.42
N LEU A 823 -2.67 -63.59 16.94
CA LEU A 823 -1.80 -64.54 16.21
C LEU A 823 -1.20 -63.94 14.92
N GLN A 824 -1.93 -63.10 14.20
CA GLN A 824 -1.39 -62.41 13.02
C GLN A 824 -0.39 -61.32 13.41
N ILE A 825 -0.61 -60.62 14.54
CA ILE A 825 0.36 -59.67 15.09
C ILE A 825 1.67 -60.38 15.45
N VAL A 826 1.61 -61.54 16.13
CA VAL A 826 2.80 -62.36 16.44
C VAL A 826 3.56 -62.75 15.16
N LYS A 827 2.86 -63.22 14.12
CA LYS A 827 3.48 -63.58 12.84
C LYS A 827 4.12 -62.38 12.14
N SER A 828 3.44 -61.23 12.15
CA SER A 828 3.93 -59.99 11.56
C SER A 828 5.19 -59.50 12.27
N VAL A 829 5.17 -59.41 13.61
CA VAL A 829 6.34 -59.05 14.43
C VAL A 829 7.51 -59.97 14.14
N ARG A 830 7.29 -61.29 14.15
CA ARG A 830 8.33 -62.28 13.87
C ARG A 830 8.93 -62.08 12.47
N SER A 831 8.09 -61.99 11.44
CA SER A 831 8.54 -61.79 10.05
C SER A 831 9.33 -60.49 9.87
N SER A 832 8.96 -59.42 10.58
CA SER A 832 9.67 -58.13 10.52
C SER A 832 10.98 -58.10 11.30
N VAL A 833 11.16 -58.93 12.32
CA VAL A 833 12.45 -59.08 13.02
C VAL A 833 13.37 -60.08 12.30
N GLU A 834 12.82 -61.15 11.73
CA GLU A 834 13.57 -62.13 10.92
C GLU A 834 14.00 -61.55 9.55
N GLY A 835 13.23 -60.62 8.98
CA GLY A 835 13.58 -59.91 7.73
C GLY A 835 14.47 -58.67 7.89
N ASP A 836 14.75 -58.25 9.12
CA ASP A 836 15.72 -57.18 9.47
C ASP A 836 17.14 -57.74 9.72
N ARG A 837 17.35 -59.05 9.52
CA ARG A 837 18.62 -59.79 9.66
C ARG A 837 19.16 -60.25 8.31
#